data_AF-A0A813ESI3-F1
#
_entry.id   AF-A0A813ESI3-F1
#
_cell.length_a   1.000
_cell.length_b   1.000
_cell.length_c   1.000
_cell.angle_alpha   90.00
_cell.angle_beta   90.00
_cell.angle_gamma   90.00
#
_symmetry.space_group_name_H-M   'P 1'
#
loop_
_entity.id
_entity.type
_entity.pdbx_description
1 polymer ?
#
loop_
_entity_poly.entity_id
_entity_poly.type
_entity_poly.pdbx_seq_one_letter_code
_entity_poly.pdbx_strand_id
1 'polypeptide(L)'
;RELAAFSAAHASSFTSYLPGGECDHRWQPLHAEYREIFEKHVQRFLARESMKEQEFLALTRRYSKNVCGEEAEEWGNFVRQLTMCEDFSHFLEFMKSQEAPGLSSGPSPPEPSSSTSGQHQHLDVSDEMAAFFRCLQHNTARQALADFVLTHALEFVVRSKEHRHEWYLLYQEFGRLFEQSASAALEEAGLSLESLASFMVQTLPYLERSYEIQDFLDVCVPAEDYLSFVDLMKGAGAAALEGSAEVQGSMQERAELEAGEQQQLPGSISTHAQAQAQTHAGEQLAANAHEQEMPPAESQEEVGQRSAEFLAELSALERTQVVRLAFRDFLDAPDAEPAMVCFHQLLGLWPGGLPHTSPGSLFFSELNAAVRPELDRRLSGILDCVERRLTEKGVAAPHGRYCAGPLAGVHCVVCGAGPVGLRAAIELRALGAEVSVFEKRRQFSRLNRLKLWEWVKFDLIGWGARQLMPKFGASAGHLHIGIRQLQLLLWKICLLLGVNVQVGVELFEAPDSVLVVRGADSDHPVTVVPCDLLLEAGGPNSLAWPSAGLSFDVTGTAQATGLVANFERRPGLGEELKEFSWARQFNRELFARLQSELHADLENIVYLRGEEAHYFVMTPRHQGLVAAGILAAVGSPLSSASKEALQVHARAIASFFGLPEACGFAAPTQLFDFSKRRSCRVAMQTLGPGGSGSGGPLLVAVVGDALLEPFWPEGLGITRGFLGALDSAWELSSLRAADFEAARSGQSTGALEAACRAREKACKLLKQIGAANQNQYLLADDRAYGLDPRTRYKHHLLA
;
A
#
# COMPACT_ATOMS: atom_id res chain seq x y z
N ARG A 1 0.79 37.38 -20.66
CA ARG A 1 0.48 38.82 -20.78
C ARG A 1 -0.65 39.24 -19.84
N GLU A 2 -1.86 38.66 -19.95
CA GLU A 2 -2.98 38.98 -19.03
C GLU A 2 -2.61 38.69 -17.56
N LEU A 3 -1.94 37.56 -17.30
CA LEU A 3 -1.38 37.24 -15.98
C LEU A 3 -0.35 38.26 -15.48
N ALA A 4 0.52 38.77 -16.36
CA ALA A 4 1.49 39.80 -15.99
C ALA A 4 0.81 41.15 -15.69
N ALA A 5 -0.24 41.50 -16.44
CA ALA A 5 -1.05 42.69 -16.16
C ALA A 5 -1.84 42.54 -14.85
N PHE A 6 -2.38 41.35 -14.57
CA PHE A 6 -3.00 41.02 -13.30
C PHE A 6 -2.00 41.19 -12.14
N SER A 7 -0.80 40.60 -12.24
CA SER A 7 0.22 40.72 -11.21
C SER A 7 0.64 42.17 -11.00
N ALA A 8 0.88 42.94 -12.06
CA ALA A 8 1.22 44.35 -11.96
C ALA A 8 0.11 45.21 -11.32
N ALA A 9 -1.16 44.90 -11.59
CA ALA A 9 -2.30 45.64 -11.03
C ALA A 9 -2.53 45.36 -9.54
N HIS A 10 -2.09 44.21 -9.03
CA HIS A 10 -2.34 43.77 -7.65
C HIS A 10 -1.09 43.74 -6.77
N ALA A 11 0.11 43.87 -7.35
CA ALA A 11 1.39 43.86 -6.63
C ALA A 11 1.47 44.97 -5.55
N SER A 12 1.00 46.19 -5.85
CA SER A 12 1.00 47.30 -4.87
C SER A 12 0.05 47.09 -3.69
N SER A 13 -0.94 46.22 -3.82
CA SER A 13 -1.88 45.89 -2.74
C SER A 13 -1.27 44.90 -1.73
N PHE A 14 -0.25 44.14 -2.16
CA PHE A 14 0.37 43.03 -1.43
C PHE A 14 1.19 43.47 -0.20
N THR A 15 1.79 44.66 -0.23
CA THR A 15 2.61 45.21 0.87
C THR A 15 1.80 45.99 1.91
N SER A 16 0.52 46.27 1.67
CA SER A 16 -0.35 46.99 2.63
C SER A 16 -0.80 46.17 3.84
N TYR A 17 -0.55 44.85 3.81
CA TYR A 17 -0.88 43.93 4.91
C TYR A 17 0.31 43.01 5.18
N LEU A 18 1.26 43.46 6.03
CA LEU A 18 1.96 42.67 7.07
C LEU A 18 3.36 43.23 7.42
N PRO A 19 3.53 43.80 8.62
CA PRO A 19 4.72 43.56 9.42
C PRO A 19 4.46 42.29 10.26
N GLY A 20 4.99 41.12 9.86
CA GLY A 20 4.91 39.92 10.73
C GLY A 20 4.77 38.53 10.08
N GLY A 21 4.73 38.39 8.75
CA GLY A 21 4.94 37.08 8.12
C GLY A 21 3.83 36.02 8.28
N GLU A 22 2.56 36.40 8.46
CA GLU A 22 1.44 35.44 8.37
C GLU A 22 0.87 35.34 6.94
N CYS A 23 0.49 34.13 6.49
CA CYS A 23 -0.22 33.95 5.21
C CYS A 23 -1.71 34.31 5.39
N ASP A 24 -2.08 35.52 4.99
CA ASP A 24 -3.46 36.00 5.10
C ASP A 24 -4.40 35.29 4.09
N HIS A 25 -5.44 34.63 4.61
CA HIS A 25 -6.48 33.92 3.84
C HIS A 25 -7.24 34.84 2.87
N ARG A 26 -7.12 36.16 3.02
CA ARG A 26 -7.68 37.18 2.12
C ARG A 26 -7.06 37.20 0.72
N TRP A 27 -5.93 36.53 0.49
CA TRP A 27 -5.27 36.46 -0.82
C TRP A 27 -5.67 35.23 -1.66
N GLN A 28 -6.35 34.25 -1.06
CA GLN A 28 -6.85 33.08 -1.78
C GLN A 28 -7.82 33.43 -2.93
N PRO A 29 -8.72 34.43 -2.82
CA PRO A 29 -9.55 34.86 -3.95
C PRO A 29 -8.75 35.40 -5.13
N LEU A 30 -7.65 36.12 -4.87
CA LEU A 30 -6.77 36.66 -5.93
C LEU A 30 -5.94 35.57 -6.59
N HIS A 31 -5.50 34.56 -5.81
CA HIS A 31 -4.89 33.35 -6.38
C HIS A 31 -5.87 32.56 -7.24
N ALA A 32 -7.13 32.43 -6.80
CA ALA A 32 -8.19 31.80 -7.58
C ALA A 32 -8.47 32.55 -8.89
N GLU A 33 -8.48 33.89 -8.87
CA GLU A 33 -8.64 34.72 -10.07
C GLU A 33 -7.44 34.58 -11.03
N TYR A 34 -6.21 34.58 -10.49
CA TYR A 34 -4.99 34.31 -11.27
C TYR A 34 -5.06 32.94 -11.97
N ARG A 35 -5.49 31.92 -11.22
CA ARG A 35 -5.67 30.55 -11.72
C ARG A 35 -6.77 30.48 -12.78
N GLU A 36 -7.90 31.16 -12.59
CA GLU A 36 -9.00 31.19 -13.56
C GLU A 36 -8.55 31.83 -14.88
N ILE A 37 -7.77 32.91 -14.83
CA ILE A 37 -7.19 33.55 -16.03
C ILE A 37 -6.27 32.55 -16.76
N PHE A 38 -5.40 31.84 -16.05
CA PHE A 38 -4.50 30.86 -16.65
C PHE A 38 -5.26 29.67 -17.27
N GLU A 39 -6.16 29.05 -16.51
CA GLU A 39 -6.97 27.90 -16.95
C GLU A 39 -7.82 28.24 -18.17
N LYS A 40 -8.42 29.43 -18.21
CA LYS A 40 -9.18 29.93 -19.38
C LYS A 40 -8.34 30.01 -20.64
N HIS A 41 -7.08 30.44 -20.55
CA HIS A 41 -6.18 30.50 -21.70
C HIS A 41 -5.73 29.10 -22.14
N VAL A 42 -5.44 28.21 -21.20
CA VAL A 42 -5.11 26.81 -21.48
C VAL A 42 -6.30 26.12 -22.17
N GLN A 43 -7.52 26.27 -21.66
CA GLN A 43 -8.71 25.68 -22.27
C GLN A 43 -8.97 26.20 -23.70
N ARG A 44 -8.76 27.51 -23.94
CA ARG A 44 -8.86 28.08 -25.29
C ARG A 44 -7.82 27.52 -26.24
N PHE A 45 -6.58 27.34 -25.76
CA PHE A 45 -5.52 26.70 -26.53
C PHE A 45 -5.89 25.25 -26.87
N LEU A 46 -6.28 24.45 -25.88
CA LEU A 46 -6.70 23.05 -26.07
C LEU A 46 -7.85 22.92 -27.06
N ALA A 47 -8.86 23.79 -26.96
CA ALA A 47 -9.98 23.82 -27.89
C ALA A 47 -9.56 24.20 -29.32
N ARG A 48 -8.67 25.18 -29.48
CA ARG A 48 -8.16 25.62 -30.79
C ARG A 48 -7.35 24.51 -31.47
N GLU A 49 -6.49 23.83 -30.72
CA GLU A 49 -5.63 22.76 -31.22
C GLU A 49 -6.31 21.38 -31.25
N SER A 50 -7.60 21.29 -30.88
CA SER A 50 -8.34 20.03 -30.74
C SER A 50 -7.62 18.98 -29.87
N MET A 51 -6.89 19.44 -28.85
CA MET A 51 -6.03 18.62 -27.99
C MET A 51 -6.73 18.35 -26.66
N LYS A 52 -6.69 17.10 -26.17
CA LYS A 52 -7.20 16.78 -24.83
C LYS A 52 -6.19 17.20 -23.77
N GLU A 53 -6.67 17.58 -22.59
CA GLU A 53 -5.83 17.98 -21.45
C GLU A 53 -4.76 16.93 -21.10
N GLN A 54 -5.12 15.63 -21.15
CA GLN A 54 -4.18 14.53 -20.91
C GLN A 54 -3.08 14.43 -21.98
N GLU A 55 -3.39 14.76 -23.23
CA GLU A 55 -2.42 14.79 -24.34
C GLU A 55 -1.49 15.99 -24.18
N PHE A 56 -2.01 17.14 -23.79
CA PHE A 56 -1.23 18.33 -23.47
C PHE A 56 -0.27 18.09 -22.29
N LEU A 57 -0.73 17.43 -21.22
CA LEU A 57 0.10 17.06 -20.07
C LEU A 57 1.19 16.03 -20.45
N ALA A 58 0.89 15.09 -21.34
CA ALA A 58 1.89 14.16 -21.86
C ALA A 58 2.92 14.87 -22.77
N LEU A 59 2.45 15.84 -23.57
CA LEU A 59 3.29 16.60 -24.49
C LEU A 59 4.20 17.56 -23.73
N THR A 60 3.68 18.29 -22.75
CA THR A 60 4.45 19.15 -21.84
C THR A 60 5.52 18.38 -21.06
N ARG A 61 5.22 17.18 -20.54
CA ARG A 61 6.20 16.29 -19.89
C ARG A 61 7.26 15.72 -20.84
N ARG A 62 6.94 15.56 -22.12
CA ARG A 62 7.87 15.09 -23.14
C ARG A 62 8.75 16.24 -23.66
N TYR A 63 8.17 17.42 -23.80
CA TYR A 63 8.85 18.64 -24.27
C TYR A 63 9.83 19.16 -23.22
N SER A 64 9.48 19.10 -21.93
CA SER A 64 10.35 19.56 -20.83
C SER A 64 11.74 18.91 -20.79
N LYS A 65 11.92 17.76 -21.47
CA LYS A 65 13.21 17.07 -21.58
C LYS A 65 14.12 17.58 -22.70
N ASN A 66 13.59 18.34 -23.67
CA ASN A 66 14.27 18.62 -24.94
C ASN A 66 14.29 20.11 -25.34
N VAL A 67 13.90 21.05 -24.46
CA VAL A 67 13.85 22.48 -24.81
C VAL A 67 15.23 23.13 -24.68
N CYS A 68 15.67 23.84 -25.71
CA CYS A 68 16.96 24.53 -25.77
C CYS A 68 16.79 25.94 -26.37
N GLY A 69 17.62 26.91 -25.99
CA GLY A 69 17.63 28.26 -26.59
C GLY A 69 16.45 29.15 -26.15
N GLU A 70 16.01 30.07 -27.01
CA GLU A 70 14.92 31.03 -26.74
C GLU A 70 13.60 30.34 -26.34
N GLU A 71 13.34 29.14 -26.87
CA GLU A 71 12.18 28.32 -26.51
C GLU A 71 12.20 27.90 -25.03
N ALA A 72 13.38 27.80 -24.40
CA ALA A 72 13.52 27.43 -22.99
C ALA A 72 13.10 28.57 -22.05
N GLU A 73 13.28 29.82 -22.45
CA GLU A 73 12.85 30.99 -21.69
C GLU A 73 11.32 31.12 -21.75
N GLU A 74 10.72 30.97 -22.94
CA GLU A 74 9.27 30.94 -23.10
C GLU A 74 8.63 29.78 -22.33
N TRP A 75 9.27 28.61 -22.36
CA TRP A 75 8.86 27.43 -21.59
C TRP A 75 8.98 27.65 -20.08
N GLY A 76 10.09 28.21 -19.62
CA GLY A 76 10.30 28.54 -18.20
C GLY A 76 9.27 29.53 -17.68
N ASN A 77 8.90 30.52 -18.49
CA ASN A 77 7.82 31.46 -18.19
C ASN A 77 6.46 30.78 -18.07
N PHE A 78 6.15 29.82 -18.95
CA PHE A 78 4.94 29.00 -18.86
C PHE A 78 4.92 28.13 -17.60
N VAL A 79 6.02 27.42 -17.30
CA VAL A 79 6.13 26.56 -16.11
C VAL A 79 6.01 27.39 -14.84
N ARG A 80 6.65 28.56 -14.77
CA ARG A 80 6.53 29.45 -13.61
C ARG A 80 5.08 29.89 -13.39
N GLN A 81 4.35 30.22 -14.47
CA GLN A 81 2.93 30.55 -14.39
C GLN A 81 2.09 29.36 -13.92
N LEU A 82 2.38 28.15 -14.40
CA LEU A 82 1.72 26.92 -13.97
C LEU A 82 1.99 26.62 -12.48
N THR A 83 3.24 26.73 -12.02
CA THR A 83 3.62 26.54 -10.62
C THR A 83 2.89 27.52 -9.71
N MET A 84 2.81 28.79 -10.10
CA MET A 84 2.03 29.79 -9.35
C MET A 84 0.52 29.50 -9.35
N CYS A 85 -0.03 28.81 -10.35
CA CYS A 85 -1.44 28.40 -10.36
C CYS A 85 -1.72 27.21 -9.43
N GLU A 86 -0.76 26.28 -9.32
CA GLU A 86 -0.90 25.07 -8.50
C GLU A 86 -0.50 25.30 -7.03
N ASP A 87 0.46 26.21 -6.77
CA ASP A 87 0.98 26.49 -5.44
C ASP A 87 0.79 27.96 -5.05
N PHE A 88 -0.02 28.15 -4.02
CA PHE A 88 -0.29 29.46 -3.43
C PHE A 88 0.96 30.13 -2.86
N SER A 89 1.91 29.37 -2.31
CA SER A 89 3.13 29.92 -1.69
C SER A 89 4.03 30.57 -2.73
N HIS A 90 4.21 29.90 -3.87
CA HIS A 90 4.95 30.42 -5.02
C HIS A 90 4.28 31.66 -5.63
N PHE A 91 2.95 31.69 -5.66
CA PHE A 91 2.20 32.89 -6.04
C PHE A 91 2.46 34.06 -5.09
N LEU A 92 2.47 33.82 -3.77
CA LEU A 92 2.76 34.86 -2.77
C LEU A 92 4.19 35.41 -2.91
N GLU A 93 5.19 34.55 -3.09
CA GLU A 93 6.59 34.95 -3.27
C GLU A 93 6.80 35.78 -4.54
N PHE A 94 6.21 35.34 -5.66
CA PHE A 94 6.28 36.09 -6.91
C PHE A 94 5.68 37.49 -6.76
N MET A 95 4.50 37.61 -6.15
CA MET A 95 3.84 38.90 -5.95
C MET A 95 4.65 39.84 -5.04
N LYS A 96 5.36 39.31 -4.03
CA LYS A 96 6.29 40.07 -3.19
C LYS A 96 7.53 40.57 -3.95
N SER A 97 8.01 39.80 -4.94
CA SER A 97 9.23 40.13 -5.69
C SER A 97 9.09 41.30 -6.67
N GLN A 98 7.87 41.77 -6.96
CA GLN A 98 7.60 42.77 -8.00
C GLN A 98 7.88 44.24 -7.58
N GLU A 99 8.34 44.53 -6.35
CA GLU A 99 8.49 45.91 -5.83
C GLU A 99 9.94 46.40 -5.59
N ALA A 100 10.95 45.89 -6.29
CA ALA A 100 12.32 46.43 -6.18
C ALA A 100 12.79 47.31 -7.36
N PRO A 101 12.22 48.49 -7.65
CA PRO A 101 12.81 49.46 -8.54
C PRO A 101 13.55 50.55 -7.74
N GLY A 102 14.81 50.33 -7.32
CA GLY A 102 15.44 51.33 -6.43
C GLY A 102 16.93 51.30 -6.11
N LEU A 103 17.77 50.43 -6.69
CA LEU A 103 19.24 50.51 -6.53
C LEU A 103 19.93 50.30 -7.88
N SER A 104 20.47 51.39 -8.44
CA SER A 104 21.23 51.42 -9.67
C SER A 104 22.73 51.13 -9.47
N SER A 105 23.31 50.46 -10.46
CA SER A 105 24.72 50.40 -10.90
C SER A 105 25.68 49.36 -10.30
N GLY A 106 25.80 48.23 -11.03
CA GLY A 106 26.90 47.25 -11.06
C GLY A 106 26.82 46.49 -12.40
N PRO A 107 27.93 46.06 -13.02
CA PRO A 107 28.10 46.10 -14.47
C PRO A 107 27.24 45.07 -15.22
N SER A 108 26.77 45.46 -16.39
CA SER A 108 26.10 44.58 -17.35
C SER A 108 26.99 43.39 -17.75
N PRO A 109 26.43 42.19 -17.91
CA PRO A 109 27.18 41.05 -18.46
C PRO A 109 27.60 41.35 -19.91
N PRO A 110 28.79 40.90 -20.35
CA PRO A 110 29.26 41.15 -21.71
C PRO A 110 28.39 40.38 -22.71
N GLU A 111 28.04 41.03 -23.83
CA GLU A 111 27.38 40.36 -24.96
C GLU A 111 28.25 39.22 -25.50
N PRO A 112 27.70 38.02 -25.76
CA PRO A 112 28.44 36.96 -26.42
C PRO A 112 28.58 37.28 -27.90
N SER A 113 29.78 37.72 -28.27
CA SER A 113 30.21 37.81 -29.67
C SER A 113 30.07 36.45 -30.35
N SER A 114 29.35 36.45 -31.46
CA SER A 114 29.22 35.33 -32.40
C SER A 114 30.59 34.76 -32.81
N SER A 115 30.62 33.43 -32.98
CA SER A 115 31.67 32.58 -33.58
C SER A 115 32.65 31.91 -32.61
N THR A 116 32.39 30.65 -32.26
CA THR A 116 33.18 29.48 -32.70
C THR A 116 32.63 28.18 -32.11
N SER A 117 32.92 27.10 -32.81
CA SER A 117 32.50 25.72 -32.63
C SER A 117 32.70 25.12 -31.23
N GLY A 118 31.69 24.34 -30.79
CA GLY A 118 31.75 23.18 -29.90
C GLY A 118 32.84 23.12 -28.83
N GLN A 119 32.47 23.43 -27.58
CA GLN A 119 33.08 22.90 -26.35
C GLN A 119 32.09 23.10 -25.18
N HIS A 120 32.06 22.14 -24.25
CA HIS A 120 31.22 22.14 -23.05
C HIS A 120 31.33 23.48 -22.30
N GLN A 121 30.21 24.17 -22.05
CA GLN A 121 30.18 25.31 -21.14
C GLN A 121 30.28 24.80 -19.69
N HIS A 122 31.46 24.95 -19.09
CA HIS A 122 31.68 24.86 -17.65
C HIS A 122 30.91 26.00 -16.97
N LEU A 123 30.08 25.68 -15.96
CA LEU A 123 29.66 26.70 -15.00
C LEU A 123 30.91 27.14 -14.22
N ASP A 124 31.22 28.43 -14.28
CA ASP A 124 32.30 29.03 -13.50
C ASP A 124 31.83 29.18 -12.05
N VAL A 125 31.85 28.06 -11.31
CA VAL A 125 31.76 28.05 -9.85
C VAL A 125 32.99 28.83 -9.36
N SER A 126 32.84 29.87 -8.54
CA SER A 126 34.00 30.64 -8.05
C SER A 126 35.04 29.68 -7.46
N ASP A 127 36.34 29.95 -7.65
CA ASP A 127 37.42 29.07 -7.17
C ASP A 127 37.27 28.71 -5.68
N GLU A 128 36.69 29.61 -4.90
CA GLU A 128 36.34 29.49 -3.47
C GLU A 128 35.22 28.46 -3.23
N MET A 129 34.16 28.48 -4.03
CA MET A 129 33.03 27.54 -3.89
C MET A 129 33.38 26.16 -4.47
N ALA A 130 34.18 26.12 -5.53
CA ALA A 130 34.76 24.88 -6.00
C ALA A 130 35.76 24.31 -4.97
N ALA A 131 36.46 25.16 -4.21
CA ALA A 131 37.26 24.74 -3.07
C ALA A 131 36.37 24.18 -1.95
N PHE A 132 35.23 24.79 -1.63
CA PHE A 132 34.27 24.26 -0.65
C PHE A 132 33.73 22.87 -1.02
N PHE A 133 33.23 22.67 -2.24
CA PHE A 133 32.78 21.36 -2.69
C PHE A 133 33.93 20.35 -2.76
N ARG A 134 35.14 20.77 -3.14
CA ARG A 134 36.34 19.91 -3.07
C ARG A 134 36.71 19.56 -1.64
N CYS A 135 36.59 20.46 -0.66
CA CYS A 135 36.88 20.20 0.76
C CYS A 135 35.85 19.23 1.36
N LEU A 136 34.57 19.37 1.00
CA LEU A 136 33.52 18.39 1.32
C LEU A 136 33.81 17.01 0.70
N GLN A 137 34.38 16.98 -0.51
CA GLN A 137 34.76 15.75 -1.22
C GLN A 137 36.08 15.14 -0.74
N HIS A 138 37.05 15.94 -0.29
CA HIS A 138 38.37 15.50 0.16
C HIS A 138 38.43 15.32 1.70
N ASN A 139 38.21 14.07 2.11
CA ASN A 139 38.94 13.35 3.15
C ASN A 139 38.78 13.65 4.65
N THR A 140 37.71 14.28 5.13
CA THR A 140 37.33 14.13 6.55
C THR A 140 35.82 14.09 6.75
N ALA A 141 35.07 15.03 6.17
CA ALA A 141 33.63 15.16 6.32
C ALA A 141 32.82 13.97 5.77
N ARG A 142 32.92 13.73 4.46
CA ARG A 142 32.19 12.64 3.78
C ARG A 142 32.59 11.27 4.33
N GLN A 143 33.87 11.09 4.63
CA GLN A 143 34.38 9.85 5.19
C GLN A 143 33.89 9.65 6.62
N ALA A 144 33.88 10.67 7.47
CA ALA A 144 33.34 10.57 8.83
C ALA A 144 31.83 10.28 8.83
N LEU A 145 31.06 10.90 7.94
CA LEU A 145 29.61 10.64 7.81
C LEU A 145 29.34 9.25 7.22
N ALA A 146 30.13 8.80 6.25
CA ALA A 146 30.05 7.45 5.72
C ALA A 146 30.47 6.39 6.76
N ASP A 147 31.53 6.65 7.52
CA ASP A 147 32.00 5.79 8.62
C ASP A 147 30.96 5.74 9.75
N PHE A 148 30.31 6.86 10.06
CA PHE A 148 29.18 6.90 10.99
C PHE A 148 28.04 6.00 10.51
N VAL A 149 27.62 6.16 9.25
CA VAL A 149 26.56 5.33 8.66
C VAL A 149 26.97 3.86 8.67
N LEU A 150 28.19 3.51 8.26
CA LEU A 150 28.68 2.12 8.27
C LEU A 150 28.75 1.53 9.68
N THR A 151 29.15 2.32 10.67
CA THR A 151 29.26 1.90 12.08
C THR A 151 27.89 1.61 12.66
N HIS A 152 26.91 2.48 12.39
CA HIS A 152 25.62 2.44 13.07
C HIS A 152 24.51 1.78 12.24
N ALA A 153 24.61 1.65 10.91
CA ALA A 153 23.49 1.20 10.07
C ALA A 153 23.10 -0.26 10.31
N LEU A 154 24.07 -1.14 10.57
CA LEU A 154 23.77 -2.55 10.88
C LEU A 154 23.03 -2.65 12.21
N GLU A 155 23.53 -2.00 13.25
CA GLU A 155 22.87 -1.95 14.56
C GLU A 155 21.49 -1.27 14.46
N PHE A 156 21.38 -0.19 13.67
CA PHE A 156 20.14 0.52 13.41
C PHE A 156 19.06 -0.40 12.80
N VAL A 157 19.43 -1.24 11.82
CA VAL A 157 18.50 -2.19 11.20
C VAL A 157 18.22 -3.39 12.12
N VAL A 158 19.19 -3.85 12.91
CA VAL A 158 19.02 -4.98 13.84
C VAL A 158 18.15 -4.58 15.04
N ARG A 159 18.40 -3.40 15.63
CA ARG A 159 17.66 -2.84 16.77
C ARG A 159 16.48 -1.97 16.33
N SER A 160 16.08 -2.06 15.06
CA SER A 160 15.06 -1.20 14.44
C SER A 160 13.65 -1.34 15.05
N LYS A 161 13.46 -2.14 16.09
CA LYS A 161 12.16 -2.41 16.70
C LYS A 161 12.07 -2.00 18.16
N GLU A 162 13.19 -1.69 18.81
CA GLU A 162 13.28 -1.68 20.27
C GLU A 162 13.66 -0.30 20.86
N HIS A 163 14.34 0.58 20.10
CA HIS A 163 14.89 1.84 20.67
C HIS A 163 14.80 3.07 19.73
N ARG A 164 13.58 3.54 19.43
CA ARG A 164 13.35 4.69 18.52
C ARG A 164 13.96 6.02 18.99
N HIS A 165 14.16 6.19 20.28
CA HIS A 165 14.82 7.37 20.86
C HIS A 165 16.33 7.39 20.57
N GLU A 166 16.98 6.23 20.63
CA GLU A 166 18.40 6.08 20.30
C GLU A 166 18.65 6.47 18.84
N TRP A 167 17.68 6.25 17.95
CA TRP A 167 17.80 6.67 16.54
C TRP A 167 17.73 8.17 16.36
N TYR A 168 16.93 8.84 17.17
CA TYR A 168 16.86 10.29 17.14
C TYR A 168 18.12 10.92 17.74
N LEU A 169 18.68 10.33 18.79
CA LEU A 169 20.00 10.71 19.32
C LEU A 169 21.10 10.48 18.29
N LEU A 170 21.06 9.36 17.56
CA LEU A 170 21.95 9.09 16.42
C LEU A 170 21.75 10.10 15.29
N TYR A 171 20.51 10.51 15.00
CA TYR A 171 20.23 11.57 14.03
C TYR A 171 20.81 12.92 14.47
N GLN A 172 20.63 13.30 15.73
CA GLN A 172 21.23 14.52 16.28
C GLN A 172 22.77 14.45 16.25
N GLU A 173 23.35 13.28 16.47
CA GLU A 173 24.78 13.05 16.34
C GLU A 173 25.27 13.15 14.90
N PHE A 174 24.54 12.56 13.96
CA PHE A 174 24.79 12.68 12.52
C PHE A 174 24.68 14.15 12.05
N GLY A 175 23.64 14.86 12.46
CA GLY A 175 23.44 16.28 12.15
C GLY A 175 24.56 17.15 12.73
N ARG A 176 24.98 16.91 13.97
CA ARG A 176 26.12 17.61 14.59
C ARG A 176 27.44 17.32 13.87
N LEU A 177 27.65 16.06 13.46
CA LEU A 177 28.82 15.67 12.68
C LEU A 177 28.83 16.35 11.32
N PHE A 178 27.67 16.48 10.67
CA PHE A 178 27.50 17.25 9.44
C PHE A 178 27.77 18.73 9.64
N GLU A 179 27.21 19.38 10.67
CA GLU A 179 27.44 20.79 10.98
C GLU A 179 28.92 21.09 11.26
N GLN A 180 29.59 20.23 12.04
CA GLN A 180 31.03 20.34 12.30
C GLN A 180 31.84 20.20 11.02
N SER A 181 31.48 19.24 10.18
CA SER A 181 32.12 18.98 8.89
C SER A 181 31.94 20.13 7.91
N ALA A 182 30.72 20.66 7.80
CA ALA A 182 30.39 21.79 6.94
C ALA A 182 31.08 23.07 7.43
N SER A 183 31.14 23.30 8.74
CA SER A 183 31.84 24.44 9.33
C SER A 183 33.34 24.39 9.06
N ALA A 184 33.97 23.21 9.23
CA ALA A 184 35.39 23.03 8.92
C ALA A 184 35.68 23.24 7.43
N ALA A 185 34.82 22.74 6.54
CA ALA A 185 34.94 22.94 5.09
C ALA A 185 34.77 24.42 4.69
N LEU A 186 33.86 25.15 5.35
CA LEU A 186 33.70 26.60 5.15
C LEU A 186 34.95 27.37 5.59
N GLU A 187 35.51 27.05 6.76
CA GLU A 187 36.74 27.66 7.26
C GLU A 187 37.94 27.39 6.34
N GLU A 188 38.10 26.16 5.86
CA GLU A 188 39.18 25.77 4.94
C GLU A 188 39.04 26.44 3.56
N ALA A 189 37.81 26.58 3.07
CA ALA A 189 37.50 27.29 1.83
C ALA A 189 37.54 28.82 1.99
N GLY A 190 37.68 29.35 3.21
CA GLY A 190 37.66 30.79 3.49
C GLY A 190 36.29 31.45 3.25
N LEU A 191 35.20 30.68 3.33
CA LEU A 191 33.84 31.14 3.05
C LEU A 191 33.05 31.37 4.33
N SER A 192 32.17 32.39 4.32
CA SER A 192 31.17 32.58 5.38
C SER A 192 29.88 31.82 5.08
N LEU A 193 29.13 31.50 6.14
CA LEU A 193 27.82 30.85 6.03
C LEU A 193 26.81 31.70 5.23
N GLU A 194 26.89 33.03 5.35
CA GLU A 194 26.10 33.98 4.54
C GLU A 194 26.47 33.93 3.05
N SER A 195 27.74 33.73 2.72
CA SER A 195 28.22 33.60 1.34
C SER A 195 27.74 32.30 0.71
N LEU A 196 27.77 31.20 1.47
CA LEU A 196 27.23 29.90 1.05
C LEU A 196 25.70 29.98 0.85
N ALA A 197 24.97 30.57 1.80
CA ALA A 197 23.52 30.71 1.69
C ALA A 197 23.12 31.57 0.48
N SER A 198 23.81 32.68 0.24
CA SER A 198 23.61 33.52 -0.94
C SER A 198 23.90 32.76 -2.24
N PHE A 199 24.96 31.97 -2.28
CA PHE A 199 25.29 31.13 -3.43
C PHE A 199 24.26 30.03 -3.66
N MET A 200 23.83 29.32 -2.61
CA MET A 200 22.81 28.29 -2.72
C MET A 200 21.51 28.88 -3.27
N VAL A 201 21.02 29.99 -2.75
CA VAL A 201 19.79 30.65 -3.26
C VAL A 201 19.93 31.10 -4.72
N GLN A 202 21.10 31.57 -5.13
CA GLN A 202 21.34 32.06 -6.50
C GLN A 202 21.58 30.94 -7.52
N THR A 203 22.09 29.78 -7.08
CA THR A 203 22.69 28.78 -7.98
C THR A 203 22.04 27.39 -7.90
N LEU A 204 21.29 27.05 -6.83
CA LEU A 204 20.52 25.79 -6.73
C LEU A 204 19.65 25.50 -7.97
N PRO A 205 18.91 26.48 -8.54
CA PRO A 205 18.03 26.23 -9.69
C PRO A 205 18.77 25.76 -10.95
N TYR A 206 20.09 25.93 -11.01
CA TYR A 206 20.94 25.63 -12.17
C TYR A 206 21.82 24.39 -11.95
N LEU A 207 21.88 23.84 -10.74
CA LEU A 207 22.93 22.91 -10.30
C LEU A 207 22.46 21.51 -9.92
N GLU A 208 21.16 21.18 -10.05
CA GLU A 208 20.66 19.81 -9.88
C GLU A 208 21.28 18.78 -10.88
N ARG A 209 22.09 19.24 -11.84
CA ARG A 209 22.82 18.41 -12.82
C ARG A 209 24.33 18.29 -12.57
N SER A 210 24.89 18.98 -11.57
CA SER A 210 26.29 18.80 -11.17
C SER A 210 26.39 17.65 -10.18
N TYR A 211 27.30 16.71 -10.46
CA TYR A 211 27.55 15.56 -9.59
C TYR A 211 28.05 16.02 -8.21
N GLU A 212 28.85 17.08 -8.17
CA GLU A 212 29.42 17.62 -6.92
C GLU A 212 28.35 18.18 -5.96
N ILE A 213 27.24 18.67 -6.49
CA ILE A 213 26.15 19.27 -5.69
C ILE A 213 25.09 18.24 -5.33
N GLN A 214 24.81 17.27 -6.21
CA GLN A 214 24.00 16.11 -5.83
C GLN A 214 24.66 15.34 -4.68
N ASP A 215 25.97 15.10 -4.74
CA ASP A 215 26.73 14.49 -3.65
C ASP A 215 26.62 15.26 -2.31
N PHE A 216 26.57 16.61 -2.35
CA PHE A 216 26.37 17.43 -1.16
C PHE A 216 24.92 17.34 -0.64
N LEU A 217 23.94 17.40 -1.54
CA LEU A 217 22.52 17.29 -1.19
C LEU A 217 22.16 15.91 -0.62
N ASP A 218 22.78 14.84 -1.14
CA ASP A 218 22.64 13.46 -0.64
C ASP A 218 23.06 13.31 0.82
N VAL A 219 23.90 14.22 1.33
CA VAL A 219 24.35 14.25 2.73
C VAL A 219 23.58 15.29 3.55
N CYS A 220 23.27 16.44 2.95
CA CYS A 220 22.56 17.55 3.59
C CYS A 220 21.09 17.19 3.90
N VAL A 221 20.39 16.53 2.98
CA VAL A 221 18.97 16.18 3.14
C VAL A 221 18.77 15.22 4.34
N PRO A 222 19.57 14.15 4.50
CA PRO A 222 19.55 13.34 5.73
C PRO A 222 19.98 14.09 7.00
N ALA A 223 20.78 15.15 6.92
CA ALA A 223 21.17 15.93 8.10
C ALA A 223 20.07 16.90 8.57
N GLU A 224 19.23 17.37 7.66
CA GLU A 224 18.14 18.32 7.93
C GLU A 224 16.76 17.65 8.09
N ASP A 225 16.57 16.46 7.51
CA ASP A 225 15.32 15.70 7.57
C ASP A 225 15.52 14.32 8.18
N TYR A 226 14.90 14.12 9.36
CA TYR A 226 14.94 12.86 10.09
C TYR A 226 14.42 11.66 9.28
N LEU A 227 13.40 11.85 8.44
CA LEU A 227 12.86 10.74 7.64
C LEU A 227 13.87 10.28 6.58
N SER A 228 14.57 11.23 5.96
CA SER A 228 15.66 11.01 5.01
C SER A 228 16.88 10.37 5.68
N PHE A 229 17.21 10.76 6.93
CA PHE A 229 18.21 10.05 7.74
C PHE A 229 17.87 8.58 7.95
N VAL A 230 16.62 8.29 8.33
CA VAL A 230 16.18 6.91 8.52
C VAL A 230 16.27 6.12 7.21
N ASP A 231 15.92 6.74 6.07
CA ASP A 231 16.00 6.07 4.76
C ASP A 231 17.47 5.76 4.38
N LEU A 232 18.39 6.69 4.64
CA LEU A 232 19.84 6.49 4.50
C LEU A 232 20.33 5.29 5.34
N MET A 233 19.99 5.26 6.64
CA MET A 233 20.42 4.21 7.57
C MET A 233 19.83 2.83 7.21
N LYS A 234 18.55 2.77 6.84
CA LYS A 234 17.90 1.54 6.38
C LYS A 234 18.55 1.01 5.09
N GLY A 235 18.82 1.89 4.12
CA GLY A 235 19.48 1.53 2.87
C GLY A 235 20.88 0.97 3.08
N ALA A 236 21.70 1.65 3.89
CA ALA A 236 23.05 1.22 4.21
C ALA A 236 23.09 -0.11 4.99
N GLY A 237 22.18 -0.30 5.95
CA GLY A 237 22.12 -1.53 6.74
C GLY A 237 21.66 -2.73 5.91
N ALA A 238 20.71 -2.53 4.99
CA ALA A 238 20.29 -3.57 4.04
C ALA A 238 21.46 -4.01 3.12
N ALA A 239 22.22 -3.05 2.59
CA ALA A 239 23.40 -3.35 1.77
C ALA A 239 24.48 -4.12 2.55
N ALA A 240 24.70 -3.79 3.83
CA ALA A 240 25.64 -4.51 4.69
C ALA A 240 25.23 -5.97 4.97
N LEU A 241 23.92 -6.21 5.11
CA LEU A 241 23.36 -7.56 5.28
C LEU A 241 23.48 -8.40 3.99
N GLU A 242 23.21 -7.81 2.82
CA GLU A 242 23.36 -8.48 1.52
C GLU A 242 24.82 -8.83 1.22
N GLY A 243 25.76 -7.90 1.44
CA GLY A 243 27.19 -8.15 1.26
C GLY A 243 27.74 -9.25 2.18
N SER A 244 27.19 -9.38 3.40
CA SER A 244 27.57 -10.46 4.33
C SER A 244 27.08 -11.84 3.86
N ALA A 245 25.93 -11.90 3.19
CA ALA A 245 25.38 -13.13 2.61
C ALA A 245 26.12 -13.57 1.34
N GLU A 246 26.55 -12.64 0.49
CA GLU A 246 27.39 -12.94 -0.70
C GLU A 246 28.80 -13.40 -0.32
N VAL A 247 29.38 -12.87 0.76
CA VAL A 247 30.68 -13.33 1.29
C VAL A 247 30.57 -14.75 1.86
N GLN A 248 29.45 -15.09 2.53
CA GLN A 248 29.20 -16.46 2.98
C GLN A 248 28.94 -17.43 1.82
N GLY A 249 28.18 -17.02 0.80
CA GLY A 249 27.92 -17.84 -0.39
C GLY A 249 29.18 -18.10 -1.22
N SER A 250 30.05 -17.09 -1.40
CA SER A 250 31.31 -17.23 -2.14
C SER A 250 32.39 -18.04 -1.41
N MET A 251 32.37 -18.06 -0.07
CA MET A 251 33.21 -18.97 0.72
C MET A 251 32.74 -20.43 0.62
N GLN A 252 31.43 -20.66 0.49
CA GLN A 252 30.85 -21.99 0.30
C GLN A 252 31.14 -22.55 -1.11
N GLU A 253 31.02 -21.73 -2.15
CA GLU A 253 31.40 -22.11 -3.53
C GLU A 253 32.91 -22.39 -3.67
N ARG A 254 33.76 -21.62 -2.97
CA ARG A 254 35.22 -21.89 -2.95
C ARG A 254 35.55 -23.19 -2.20
N ALA A 255 34.85 -23.51 -1.13
CA ALA A 255 35.02 -24.78 -0.41
C ALA A 255 34.55 -25.99 -1.23
N GLU A 256 33.52 -25.84 -2.07
CA GLU A 256 33.04 -26.89 -2.97
C GLU A 256 33.93 -27.08 -4.21
N LEU A 257 34.56 -26.01 -4.71
CA LEU A 257 35.58 -26.07 -5.77
C LEU A 257 36.87 -26.75 -5.31
N GLU A 258 37.32 -26.51 -4.08
CA GLU A 258 38.50 -27.17 -3.50
C GLU A 258 38.24 -28.64 -3.13
N ALA A 259 36.99 -29.02 -2.86
CA ALA A 259 36.59 -30.42 -2.65
C ALA A 259 36.53 -31.24 -3.96
N GLY A 260 36.49 -30.57 -5.13
CA GLY A 260 36.40 -31.21 -6.45
C GLY A 260 37.72 -31.71 -7.04
N GLU A 261 38.88 -31.25 -6.54
CA GLU A 261 40.20 -31.59 -7.13
C GLU A 261 40.96 -32.72 -6.41
N GLN A 262 40.42 -33.31 -5.35
CA GLN A 262 41.06 -34.44 -4.64
C GLN A 262 40.34 -35.78 -4.89
N GLN A 263 40.37 -36.26 -6.13
CA GLN A 263 40.04 -37.67 -6.44
C GLN A 263 41.00 -38.29 -7.47
N GLN A 264 42.24 -38.58 -7.08
CA GLN A 264 43.03 -39.67 -7.68
C GLN A 264 44.05 -40.26 -6.69
N LEU A 265 43.77 -41.46 -6.17
CA LEU A 265 44.64 -42.66 -6.05
C LEU A 265 44.29 -43.53 -4.82
N PRO A 266 44.51 -44.86 -4.88
CA PRO A 266 43.88 -45.83 -3.99
C PRO A 266 44.83 -46.42 -2.93
N GLY A 267 44.27 -46.91 -1.82
CA GLY A 267 44.90 -47.98 -1.03
C GLY A 267 44.96 -47.77 0.49
N SER A 268 43.97 -48.37 1.16
CA SER A 268 44.02 -49.12 2.42
C SER A 268 44.84 -48.65 3.64
N ILE A 269 44.18 -48.84 4.79
CA ILE A 269 44.67 -49.23 6.13
C ILE A 269 44.49 -48.18 7.26
N SER A 270 43.64 -48.59 8.21
CA SER A 270 43.68 -48.36 9.66
C SER A 270 43.34 -46.99 10.25
N THR A 271 42.15 -46.96 10.84
CA THR A 271 41.73 -46.13 11.98
C THR A 271 42.79 -46.08 13.09
N HIS A 272 43.49 -44.95 13.22
CA HIS A 272 43.97 -44.35 14.49
C HIS A 272 44.96 -43.20 14.20
N ALA A 273 44.48 -42.06 13.68
CA ALA A 273 45.26 -40.81 13.67
C ALA A 273 44.42 -39.55 13.35
N GLN A 274 43.15 -39.49 13.75
CA GLN A 274 42.32 -38.26 13.65
C GLN A 274 41.82 -37.84 15.03
N ALA A 275 42.74 -37.52 15.93
CA ALA A 275 42.39 -37.06 17.28
C ALA A 275 43.23 -35.88 17.81
N GLN A 276 44.07 -35.22 16.99
CA GLN A 276 44.96 -34.17 17.52
C GLN A 276 45.17 -32.93 16.64
N ALA A 277 44.24 -32.61 15.72
CA ALA A 277 44.31 -31.36 14.93
C ALA A 277 43.00 -30.54 14.92
N GLN A 278 42.17 -30.69 15.95
CA GLN A 278 40.95 -29.90 16.18
C GLN A 278 40.96 -29.17 17.54
N THR A 279 42.13 -28.87 18.09
CA THR A 279 42.27 -28.26 19.43
C THR A 279 42.95 -26.90 19.46
N HIS A 280 43.08 -26.16 18.35
CA HIS A 280 43.63 -24.80 18.41
C HIS A 280 42.94 -23.70 17.59
N ALA A 281 41.73 -23.94 17.05
CA ALA A 281 40.91 -22.88 16.43
C ALA A 281 39.57 -22.62 17.16
N GLY A 282 39.31 -23.33 18.27
CA GLY A 282 38.09 -23.17 19.07
C GLY A 282 38.24 -22.35 20.36
N GLU A 283 39.46 -21.95 20.72
CA GLU A 283 39.73 -21.34 22.04
C GLU A 283 39.93 -19.81 22.02
N GLN A 284 39.72 -19.13 20.90
CA GLN A 284 39.77 -17.65 20.84
C GLN A 284 38.44 -16.96 20.50
N LEU A 285 37.36 -17.70 20.23
CA LEU A 285 36.02 -17.15 20.02
C LEU A 285 35.07 -17.33 21.21
N ALA A 286 35.54 -17.94 22.32
CA ALA A 286 34.73 -18.24 23.51
C ALA A 286 35.03 -17.34 24.73
N ALA A 287 35.86 -16.30 24.60
CA ALA A 287 36.33 -15.51 25.75
C ALA A 287 35.63 -14.13 25.95
N ASN A 288 34.69 -13.73 25.10
CA ASN A 288 33.90 -12.49 25.30
C ASN A 288 32.38 -12.71 25.40
N ALA A 289 31.93 -13.95 25.57
CA ALA A 289 30.56 -14.25 25.95
C ALA A 289 30.48 -14.38 27.48
N HIS A 290 30.67 -13.27 28.19
CA HIS A 290 30.26 -13.18 29.60
C HIS A 290 28.79 -12.79 29.66
N GLU A 291 28.01 -13.68 30.29
CA GLU A 291 26.65 -13.53 30.81
C GLU A 291 26.07 -12.10 30.76
N GLN A 292 25.29 -11.84 29.72
CA GLN A 292 24.07 -11.05 29.86
C GLN A 292 22.92 -12.03 29.71
N GLU A 293 22.31 -12.40 30.84
CA GLU A 293 20.96 -12.97 30.83
C GLU A 293 20.09 -12.06 29.95
N MET A 294 19.45 -12.63 28.93
CA MET A 294 18.39 -11.89 28.24
C MET A 294 17.34 -11.51 29.27
N PRO A 295 16.94 -10.23 29.37
CA PRO A 295 15.86 -9.85 30.25
C PRO A 295 14.58 -10.57 29.81
N PRO A 296 13.65 -10.86 30.73
CA PRO A 296 12.37 -11.45 30.38
C PRO A 296 11.65 -10.56 29.34
N ALA A 297 10.89 -11.18 28.44
CA ALA A 297 10.06 -10.45 27.48
C ALA A 297 9.15 -9.47 28.22
N GLU A 298 9.42 -8.17 28.09
CA GLU A 298 8.65 -7.10 28.72
C GLU A 298 7.19 -7.14 28.24
N SER A 299 6.25 -6.93 29.15
CA SER A 299 4.84 -6.90 28.82
C SER A 299 4.48 -5.65 27.99
N GLN A 300 3.45 -5.73 27.14
CA GLN A 300 3.03 -4.58 26.32
C GLN A 300 2.64 -3.34 27.15
N GLU A 301 2.22 -3.53 28.41
CA GLU A 301 1.94 -2.44 29.36
C GLU A 301 3.22 -1.71 29.82
N GLU A 302 4.32 -2.44 30.07
CA GLU A 302 5.60 -1.86 30.50
C GLU A 302 6.28 -1.05 29.38
N VAL A 303 6.20 -1.54 28.13
CA VAL A 303 6.68 -0.81 26.94
C VAL A 303 5.88 0.47 26.70
N GLY A 304 4.55 0.43 26.94
CA GLY A 304 3.67 1.59 26.82
C GLY A 304 3.91 2.65 27.90
N GLN A 305 4.15 2.26 29.15
CA GLN A 305 4.45 3.20 30.25
C GLN A 305 5.79 3.92 30.04
N ARG A 306 6.84 3.22 29.61
CA ARG A 306 8.13 3.84 29.27
C ARG A 306 8.03 4.82 28.09
N SER A 307 7.25 4.48 27.07
CA SER A 307 7.04 5.33 25.88
C SER A 307 6.29 6.63 26.22
N ALA A 308 5.35 6.55 27.17
CA ALA A 308 4.57 7.66 27.69
C ALA A 308 5.38 8.66 28.55
N GLU A 309 6.19 8.15 29.48
CA GLU A 309 7.09 8.95 30.31
C GLU A 309 8.15 9.66 29.45
N PHE A 310 8.67 8.96 28.43
CA PHE A 310 9.62 9.47 27.45
C PHE A 310 9.06 10.65 26.63
N LEU A 311 7.82 10.55 26.11
CA LEU A 311 7.23 11.64 25.32
C LEU A 311 6.87 12.89 26.12
N ALA A 312 6.75 12.77 27.45
CA ALA A 312 6.60 13.92 28.34
C ALA A 312 7.91 14.71 28.50
N GLU A 313 9.06 14.08 28.27
CA GLU A 313 10.40 14.68 28.34
C GLU A 313 10.90 15.22 26.98
N LEU A 314 10.34 14.72 25.87
CA LEU A 314 10.67 15.17 24.53
C LEU A 314 10.17 16.60 24.24
N SER A 315 10.99 17.37 23.53
CA SER A 315 10.58 18.60 22.89
C SER A 315 9.47 18.36 21.87
N ALA A 316 8.72 19.41 21.53
CA ALA A 316 7.63 19.32 20.56
C ALA A 316 8.11 18.79 19.19
N LEU A 317 9.30 19.18 18.75
CA LEU A 317 9.89 18.77 17.46
C LEU A 317 10.20 17.26 17.43
N GLU A 318 10.76 16.73 18.51
CA GLU A 318 11.11 15.32 18.65
C GLU A 318 9.87 14.43 18.61
N ARG A 319 8.81 14.84 19.32
CA ARG A 319 7.51 14.16 19.29
C ARG A 319 6.95 14.08 17.87
N THR A 320 6.96 15.20 17.14
CA THR A 320 6.48 15.24 15.74
C THR A 320 7.21 14.22 14.86
N GLN A 321 8.54 14.17 14.96
CA GLN A 321 9.36 13.28 14.13
C GLN A 321 9.15 11.80 14.47
N VAL A 322 9.06 11.45 15.75
CA VAL A 322 8.78 10.09 16.21
C VAL A 322 7.40 9.62 15.73
N VAL A 323 6.37 10.48 15.83
CA VAL A 323 5.01 10.15 15.37
C VAL A 323 4.96 9.97 13.85
N ARG A 324 5.62 10.85 13.07
CA ARG A 324 5.70 10.71 11.60
C ARG A 324 6.35 9.40 11.19
N LEU A 325 7.46 9.04 11.82
CA LEU A 325 8.16 7.80 11.53
C LEU A 325 7.29 6.58 11.88
N ALA A 326 6.67 6.59 13.07
CA ALA A 326 5.77 5.53 13.51
C ALA A 326 4.60 5.33 12.54
N PHE A 327 4.00 6.42 12.08
CA PHE A 327 2.90 6.40 11.13
C PHE A 327 3.36 5.89 9.76
N ARG A 328 4.52 6.35 9.27
CA ARG A 328 5.13 5.85 8.02
C ARG A 328 5.42 4.36 8.09
N ASP A 329 6.07 3.88 9.15
CA ASP A 329 6.36 2.45 9.33
C ASP A 329 5.06 1.61 9.32
N PHE A 330 3.97 2.11 9.90
CA PHE A 330 2.65 1.50 9.78
C PHE A 330 2.13 1.46 8.34
N LEU A 331 2.20 2.58 7.60
CA LEU A 331 1.76 2.65 6.21
C LEU A 331 2.62 1.81 5.27
N ASP A 332 3.90 1.61 5.57
CA ASP A 332 4.85 0.85 4.76
C ASP A 332 4.95 -0.62 5.17
N ALA A 333 4.36 -1.00 6.31
CA ALA A 333 4.40 -2.36 6.81
C ALA A 333 3.93 -3.38 5.74
N PRO A 334 4.69 -4.46 5.49
CA PRO A 334 4.54 -5.28 4.28
C PRO A 334 3.49 -6.39 4.39
N ASP A 335 2.96 -6.68 5.58
CA ASP A 335 1.97 -7.74 5.82
C ASP A 335 1.11 -7.41 7.05
N ALA A 336 0.11 -8.27 7.34
CA ALA A 336 -0.87 -8.11 8.41
C ALA A 336 -0.23 -7.94 9.80
N GLU A 337 0.63 -8.87 10.21
CA GLU A 337 1.24 -8.90 11.54
C GLU A 337 2.25 -7.75 11.75
N PRO A 338 3.20 -7.46 10.83
CA PRO A 338 4.01 -6.24 10.91
C PRO A 338 3.19 -4.95 10.97
N ALA A 339 2.10 -4.85 10.20
CA ALA A 339 1.23 -3.67 10.22
C ALA A 339 0.54 -3.50 11.57
N MET A 340 0.06 -4.60 12.18
CA MET A 340 -0.46 -4.57 13.54
C MET A 340 0.59 -4.10 14.55
N VAL A 341 1.80 -4.65 14.50
CA VAL A 341 2.89 -4.28 15.43
C VAL A 341 3.21 -2.78 15.32
N CYS A 342 3.42 -2.29 14.09
CA CYS A 342 3.71 -0.87 13.86
C CYS A 342 2.56 0.03 14.33
N PHE A 343 1.31 -0.42 14.14
CA PHE A 343 0.13 0.32 14.61
C PHE A 343 0.04 0.37 16.13
N HIS A 344 0.24 -0.73 16.85
CA HIS A 344 0.23 -0.71 18.32
C HIS A 344 1.38 0.14 18.89
N GLN A 345 2.56 0.10 18.26
CA GLN A 345 3.68 0.98 18.60
C GLN A 345 3.33 2.47 18.42
N LEU A 346 2.60 2.82 17.35
CA LEU A 346 2.08 4.18 17.16
C LEU A 346 1.11 4.59 18.29
N LEU A 347 0.19 3.71 18.69
CA LEU A 347 -0.78 4.00 19.75
C LEU A 347 -0.11 4.16 21.13
N GLY A 348 0.96 3.40 21.38
CA GLY A 348 1.75 3.45 22.62
C GLY A 348 2.53 4.75 22.82
N LEU A 349 2.52 5.68 21.86
CA LEU A 349 3.15 6.99 22.00
C LEU A 349 2.37 7.94 22.94
N TRP A 350 1.08 7.73 23.18
CA TRP A 350 0.33 8.64 24.09
C TRP A 350 0.34 8.15 25.54
N PRO A 351 0.54 9.05 26.54
CA PRO A 351 0.44 8.69 27.95
C PRO A 351 -0.93 8.11 28.33
N GLY A 352 -0.94 6.88 28.87
CA GLY A 352 -2.15 6.10 29.14
C GLY A 352 -2.71 5.34 27.93
N GLY A 353 -2.02 5.41 26.78
CA GLY A 353 -2.47 4.89 25.48
C GLY A 353 -3.59 5.73 24.88
N LEU A 354 -3.64 5.82 23.54
CA LEU A 354 -4.92 6.15 22.89
C LEU A 354 -5.90 5.03 23.27
N PRO A 355 -7.04 5.32 23.92
CA PRO A 355 -7.88 4.26 24.48
C PRO A 355 -8.31 3.30 23.38
N HIS A 356 -7.89 2.05 23.52
CA HIS A 356 -8.57 0.96 22.85
C HIS A 356 -9.96 0.90 23.45
N THR A 357 -10.99 1.11 22.64
CA THR A 357 -12.40 0.82 22.98
C THR A 357 -13.07 1.76 24.00
N SER A 358 -13.33 3.00 23.60
CA SER A 358 -14.47 3.74 24.16
C SER A 358 -15.76 3.31 23.41
N PRO A 359 -16.78 2.75 24.09
CA PRO A 359 -18.04 2.39 23.47
C PRO A 359 -18.73 3.64 22.90
N GLY A 360 -18.98 3.66 21.58
CA GLY A 360 -19.74 4.73 20.93
C GLY A 360 -18.98 6.02 20.57
N SER A 361 -17.69 6.18 20.91
CA SER A 361 -16.83 7.21 20.30
C SER A 361 -16.04 6.62 19.13
N LEU A 362 -15.87 7.43 18.07
CA LEU A 362 -15.09 7.08 16.90
C LEU A 362 -13.61 7.01 17.33
N PHE A 363 -13.10 5.82 17.67
CA PHE A 363 -11.65 5.59 17.86
C PHE A 363 -10.82 6.33 16.80
N PHE A 364 -11.28 6.29 15.55
CA PHE A 364 -10.70 7.06 14.45
C PHE A 364 -10.63 8.57 14.72
N SER A 365 -11.67 9.19 15.28
CA SER A 365 -11.68 10.62 15.61
C SER A 365 -10.64 10.97 16.68
N GLU A 366 -10.48 10.12 17.70
CA GLU A 366 -9.47 10.31 18.75
C GLU A 366 -8.06 10.12 18.19
N LEU A 367 -7.85 9.03 17.43
CA LEU A 367 -6.62 8.77 16.70
C LEU A 367 -6.27 9.93 15.77
N ASN A 368 -7.23 10.40 14.96
CA ASN A 368 -7.03 11.47 14.00
C ASN A 368 -6.70 12.78 14.72
N ALA A 369 -7.40 13.13 15.80
CA ALA A 369 -7.12 14.33 16.59
C ALA A 369 -5.72 14.30 17.22
N ALA A 370 -5.26 13.13 17.63
CA ALA A 370 -3.96 12.94 18.25
C ALA A 370 -2.81 12.94 17.23
N VAL A 371 -2.93 12.16 16.15
CA VAL A 371 -1.85 11.90 15.20
C VAL A 371 -1.76 13.00 14.14
N ARG A 372 -2.89 13.52 13.63
CA ARG A 372 -2.92 14.44 12.48
C ARG A 372 -2.10 15.72 12.66
N PRO A 373 -2.09 16.40 13.83
CA PRO A 373 -1.29 17.61 14.02
C PRO A 373 0.22 17.38 13.81
N GLU A 374 0.67 16.14 14.01
CA GLU A 374 2.07 15.76 13.86
C GLU A 374 2.42 15.37 12.41
N LEU A 375 1.45 15.11 11.54
CA LEU A 375 1.68 14.63 10.17
C LEU A 375 1.80 15.78 9.15
N ASP A 376 2.65 15.58 8.15
CA ASP A 376 2.60 16.40 6.93
C ASP A 376 1.41 15.99 6.02
N ARG A 377 1.16 16.78 4.98
CA ARG A 377 0.06 16.52 4.02
C ARG A 377 0.18 15.18 3.28
N ARG A 378 1.40 14.69 3.07
CA ARG A 378 1.65 13.45 2.33
C ARG A 378 1.25 12.25 3.18
N LEU A 379 1.62 12.26 4.46
CA LEU A 379 1.28 11.21 5.42
C LEU A 379 -0.18 11.31 5.87
N SER A 380 -0.73 12.52 6.06
CA SER A 380 -2.10 12.71 6.53
C SER A 380 -3.18 12.33 5.51
N GLY A 381 -2.83 12.17 4.22
CA GLY A 381 -3.81 11.99 3.14
C GLY A 381 -4.73 10.77 3.30
N ILE A 382 -4.26 9.70 3.97
CA ILE A 382 -5.10 8.53 4.29
C ILE A 382 -6.17 8.87 5.33
N LEU A 383 -5.83 9.68 6.33
CA LEU A 383 -6.76 10.14 7.36
C LEU A 383 -7.83 11.04 6.72
N ASP A 384 -7.44 11.92 5.80
CA ASP A 384 -8.40 12.76 5.07
C ASP A 384 -9.39 11.92 4.24
N CYS A 385 -8.94 10.81 3.64
CA CYS A 385 -9.83 9.88 2.94
C CYS A 385 -10.82 9.20 3.88
N VAL A 386 -10.35 8.67 5.00
CA VAL A 386 -11.21 7.99 5.99
C VAL A 386 -12.18 8.99 6.63
N GLU A 387 -11.70 10.15 7.07
CA GLU A 387 -12.55 11.22 7.63
C GLU A 387 -13.62 11.64 6.63
N ARG A 388 -13.25 11.86 5.36
CA ARG A 388 -14.20 12.22 4.30
C ARG A 388 -15.26 11.14 4.11
N ARG A 389 -14.90 9.84 4.10
CA ARG A 389 -15.87 8.74 3.98
C ARG A 389 -16.85 8.70 5.15
N LEU A 390 -16.37 8.97 6.36
CA LEU A 390 -17.22 8.99 7.56
C LEU A 390 -18.10 10.25 7.64
N THR A 391 -17.67 11.37 7.02
CA THR A 391 -18.30 12.70 7.17
C THR A 391 -18.98 13.23 5.91
N GLU A 392 -18.85 12.57 4.75
CA GLU A 392 -19.30 13.06 3.44
C GLU A 392 -20.78 13.47 3.44
N LYS A 393 -21.03 14.79 3.43
CA LYS A 393 -22.36 15.40 3.29
C LYS A 393 -22.67 15.68 1.82
N GLY A 394 -22.80 14.62 1.01
CA GLY A 394 -23.18 14.71 -0.41
C GLY A 394 -24.70 14.70 -0.62
N VAL A 395 -25.17 15.54 -1.55
CA VAL A 395 -26.55 15.96 -1.87
C VAL A 395 -27.58 14.80 -1.89
N ALA A 396 -28.66 14.95 -1.09
CA ALA A 396 -29.76 13.99 -0.87
C ALA A 396 -29.49 12.82 0.12
N ALA A 397 -28.82 13.11 1.24
CA ALA A 397 -28.83 12.35 2.51
C ALA A 397 -28.90 10.78 2.47
N PRO A 398 -27.92 10.07 1.87
CA PRO A 398 -27.66 8.66 2.15
C PRO A 398 -26.74 8.42 3.38
N HIS A 399 -26.09 9.46 3.89
CA HIS A 399 -24.94 9.38 4.82
C HIS A 399 -25.24 9.70 6.29
N GLY A 400 -26.50 10.01 6.62
CA GLY A 400 -26.91 10.22 8.02
C GLY A 400 -26.74 8.98 8.90
N ARG A 401 -26.62 7.78 8.30
CA ARG A 401 -26.50 6.51 9.04
C ARG A 401 -25.12 6.32 9.69
N TYR A 402 -24.00 6.63 9.04
CA TYR A 402 -22.69 6.50 9.70
C TYR A 402 -22.58 7.45 10.90
N CYS A 403 -22.94 8.73 10.71
CA CYS A 403 -22.97 9.71 11.80
C CYS A 403 -23.95 9.35 12.92
N ALA A 404 -25.05 8.65 12.62
CA ALA A 404 -26.01 8.21 13.63
C ALA A 404 -25.52 7.00 14.44
N GLY A 405 -24.50 6.28 13.99
CA GLY A 405 -23.98 5.09 14.66
C GLY A 405 -25.06 4.07 15.06
N PRO A 406 -25.96 3.62 14.15
CA PRO A 406 -27.13 2.81 14.49
C PRO A 406 -26.75 1.49 15.17
N LEU A 407 -25.55 0.98 14.92
CA LEU A 407 -25.05 -0.26 15.50
C LEU A 407 -24.20 -0.05 16.76
N ALA A 408 -24.21 1.15 17.36
CA ALA A 408 -23.54 1.40 18.64
C ALA A 408 -24.03 0.39 19.70
N GLY A 409 -23.08 -0.27 20.37
CA GLY A 409 -23.35 -1.32 21.36
C GLY A 409 -23.71 -2.69 20.78
N VAL A 410 -23.57 -2.90 19.48
CA VAL A 410 -23.74 -4.22 18.83
C VAL A 410 -22.37 -4.87 18.61
N HIS A 411 -22.19 -6.08 19.14
CA HIS A 411 -20.96 -6.86 18.95
C HIS A 411 -21.02 -7.66 17.64
N CYS A 412 -20.13 -7.33 16.71
CA CYS A 412 -20.03 -7.94 15.40
C CYS A 412 -18.74 -8.75 15.27
N VAL A 413 -18.86 -10.02 14.89
CA VAL A 413 -17.73 -10.89 14.58
C VAL A 413 -17.66 -11.13 13.08
N VAL A 414 -16.48 -10.97 12.49
CA VAL A 414 -16.20 -11.27 11.09
C VAL A 414 -15.26 -12.47 11.01
N CYS A 415 -15.72 -13.54 10.37
CA CYS A 415 -14.93 -14.74 10.11
C CYS A 415 -14.14 -14.57 8.81
N GLY A 416 -12.82 -14.43 8.90
CA GLY A 416 -11.89 -14.35 7.76
C GLY A 416 -11.52 -12.93 7.35
N ALA A 417 -10.21 -12.68 7.21
CA ALA A 417 -9.62 -11.42 6.75
C ALA A 417 -9.38 -11.43 5.23
N GLY A 418 -10.26 -12.06 4.45
CA GLY A 418 -10.29 -11.90 3.01
C GLY A 418 -10.72 -10.48 2.60
N PRO A 419 -10.51 -10.07 1.34
CA PRO A 419 -10.89 -8.72 0.90
C PRO A 419 -12.33 -8.33 1.22
N VAL A 420 -13.29 -9.23 1.01
CA VAL A 420 -14.70 -8.95 1.26
C VAL A 420 -15.02 -8.87 2.76
N GLY A 421 -14.42 -9.73 3.58
CA GLY A 421 -14.58 -9.70 5.04
C GLY A 421 -14.06 -8.40 5.63
N LEU A 422 -12.86 -7.97 5.24
CA LEU A 422 -12.28 -6.69 5.69
C LEU A 422 -13.10 -5.50 5.20
N ARG A 423 -13.56 -5.52 3.94
CA ARG A 423 -14.43 -4.46 3.41
C ARG A 423 -15.75 -4.35 4.17
N ALA A 424 -16.34 -5.49 4.58
CA ALA A 424 -17.54 -5.51 5.41
C ALA A 424 -17.26 -5.02 6.84
N ALA A 425 -16.12 -5.39 7.43
CA ALA A 425 -15.71 -4.92 8.75
C ALA A 425 -15.60 -3.39 8.80
N ILE A 426 -15.04 -2.77 7.75
CA ILE A 426 -14.98 -1.31 7.58
C ILE A 426 -16.37 -0.68 7.64
N GLU A 427 -17.36 -1.24 6.92
CA GLU A 427 -18.73 -0.72 6.93
C GLU A 427 -19.39 -0.85 8.31
N LEU A 428 -19.28 -2.02 8.94
CA LEU A 428 -19.88 -2.26 10.25
C LEU A 428 -19.29 -1.34 11.30
N ARG A 429 -17.97 -1.12 11.26
CA ARG A 429 -17.29 -0.20 12.18
C ARG A 429 -17.68 1.25 11.93
N ALA A 430 -17.84 1.66 10.67
CA ALA A 430 -18.34 2.98 10.29
C ALA A 430 -19.80 3.21 10.71
N LEU A 431 -20.60 2.15 10.83
CA LEU A 431 -21.97 2.18 11.37
C LEU A 431 -22.04 2.18 12.91
N GLY A 432 -20.89 2.19 13.59
CA GLY A 432 -20.77 2.28 15.04
C GLY A 432 -20.69 0.94 15.77
N ALA A 433 -20.68 -0.20 15.06
CA ALA A 433 -20.56 -1.51 15.69
C ALA A 433 -19.19 -1.73 16.34
N GLU A 434 -19.15 -2.60 17.35
CA GLU A 434 -17.91 -3.15 17.88
C GLU A 434 -17.52 -4.36 17.04
N VAL A 435 -16.45 -4.23 16.24
CA VAL A 435 -16.12 -5.24 15.23
C VAL A 435 -14.85 -5.98 15.62
N SER A 436 -14.93 -7.31 15.68
CA SER A 436 -13.78 -8.22 15.79
C SER A 436 -13.64 -9.07 14.52
N VAL A 437 -12.43 -9.12 13.93
CA VAL A 437 -12.11 -9.94 12.76
C VAL A 437 -11.13 -11.03 13.18
N PHE A 438 -11.47 -12.29 12.89
CA PHE A 438 -10.61 -13.45 13.18
C PHE A 438 -10.14 -14.09 11.87
N GLU A 439 -8.83 -14.20 11.68
CA GLU A 439 -8.20 -14.86 10.54
C GLU A 439 -7.26 -15.97 10.99
N LYS A 440 -7.46 -17.16 10.43
CA LYS A 440 -6.66 -18.33 10.79
C LYS A 440 -5.22 -18.27 10.33
N ARG A 441 -4.91 -17.51 9.27
CA ARG A 441 -3.54 -17.35 8.77
C ARG A 441 -2.86 -16.17 9.45
N ARG A 442 -1.55 -16.25 9.60
CA ARG A 442 -0.72 -15.15 10.11
C ARG A 442 -0.30 -14.15 9.03
N GLN A 443 -0.29 -14.57 7.77
CA GLN A 443 0.24 -13.82 6.65
C GLN A 443 -0.71 -13.82 5.45
N PHE A 444 -0.70 -12.73 4.69
CA PHE A 444 -1.37 -12.64 3.41
C PHE A 444 -0.46 -13.19 2.31
N SER A 445 -0.61 -14.46 1.92
CA SER A 445 0.33 -15.13 0.99
C SER A 445 -0.13 -15.24 -0.48
N ARG A 446 -1.33 -14.75 -0.81
CA ARG A 446 -1.91 -14.95 -2.15
C ARG A 446 -1.44 -13.90 -3.16
N LEU A 447 -0.58 -14.32 -4.08
CA LEU A 447 -0.04 -13.48 -5.17
C LEU A 447 -0.99 -13.29 -6.36
N ASN A 448 -2.02 -14.15 -6.49
CA ASN A 448 -2.97 -14.08 -7.60
C ASN A 448 -3.61 -12.70 -7.69
N ARG A 449 -3.97 -12.29 -8.92
CA ARG A 449 -4.51 -10.95 -9.19
C ARG A 449 -6.00 -10.98 -9.49
N LEU A 450 -6.69 -9.96 -8.99
CA LEU A 450 -8.13 -9.76 -9.09
C LEU A 450 -8.41 -8.65 -10.10
N LYS A 451 -9.23 -8.94 -11.11
CA LYS A 451 -9.81 -7.90 -11.97
C LYS A 451 -10.80 -7.07 -11.16
N LEU A 452 -10.78 -5.75 -11.35
CA LEU A 452 -11.72 -4.83 -10.70
C LEU A 452 -12.60 -4.14 -11.73
N TRP A 453 -13.78 -3.73 -11.30
CA TRP A 453 -14.65 -2.83 -12.05
C TRP A 453 -14.39 -1.38 -11.62
N GLU A 454 -14.78 -0.41 -12.44
CA GLU A 454 -14.49 1.01 -12.18
C GLU A 454 -15.07 1.49 -10.84
N TRP A 455 -16.32 1.15 -10.51
CA TRP A 455 -16.89 1.50 -9.19
C TRP A 455 -16.08 0.94 -8.01
N VAL A 456 -15.50 -0.26 -8.11
CA VAL A 456 -14.65 -0.84 -7.04
C VAL A 456 -13.37 -0.03 -6.89
N LYS A 457 -12.78 0.42 -8.01
CA LYS A 457 -11.62 1.32 -7.98
C LYS A 457 -11.98 2.65 -7.32
N PHE A 458 -13.13 3.25 -7.63
CA PHE A 458 -13.56 4.49 -6.97
C PHE A 458 -13.86 4.28 -5.49
N ASP A 459 -14.47 3.14 -5.11
CA ASP A 459 -14.68 2.75 -3.71
C ASP A 459 -13.34 2.74 -2.96
N LEU A 460 -12.37 1.98 -3.45
CA LEU A 460 -11.03 1.85 -2.87
C LEU A 460 -10.26 3.17 -2.86
N ILE A 461 -10.34 3.99 -3.91
CA ILE A 461 -9.74 5.34 -3.93
C ILE A 461 -10.34 6.21 -2.82
N GLY A 462 -11.65 6.18 -2.64
CA GLY A 462 -12.31 6.94 -1.58
C GLY A 462 -11.87 6.49 -0.17
N TRP A 463 -11.51 5.21 -0.02
CA TRP A 463 -10.90 4.68 1.21
C TRP A 463 -9.37 4.86 1.29
N GLY A 464 -8.76 5.59 0.35
CA GLY A 464 -7.35 5.99 0.41
C GLY A 464 -6.38 5.04 -0.30
N ALA A 465 -6.84 4.21 -1.24
CA ALA A 465 -5.99 3.30 -1.99
C ALA A 465 -4.77 3.99 -2.66
N ARG A 466 -4.90 5.23 -3.12
CA ARG A 466 -3.78 5.97 -3.72
C ARG A 466 -2.74 6.49 -2.71
N GLN A 467 -3.12 6.58 -1.44
CA GLN A 467 -2.19 6.96 -0.37
C GLN A 467 -1.32 5.77 0.02
N LEU A 468 -1.92 4.58 0.07
CA LEU A 468 -1.23 3.32 0.38
C LEU A 468 -0.55 2.69 -0.84
N MET A 469 -1.07 2.95 -2.04
CA MET A 469 -0.59 2.41 -3.31
C MET A 469 -0.65 3.51 -4.39
N PRO A 470 0.37 4.38 -4.49
CA PRO A 470 0.34 5.53 -5.41
C PRO A 470 0.06 5.21 -6.88
N LYS A 471 0.44 4.01 -7.33
CA LYS A 471 0.22 3.52 -8.71
C LYS A 471 -1.16 2.89 -8.93
N PHE A 472 -2.00 2.81 -7.90
CA PHE A 472 -3.31 2.16 -7.98
C PHE A 472 -4.23 2.83 -9.01
N GLY A 473 -4.69 2.04 -9.97
CA GLY A 473 -5.56 2.50 -11.05
C GLY A 473 -4.91 3.45 -12.06
N ALA A 474 -3.57 3.55 -12.09
CA ALA A 474 -2.83 4.34 -13.07
C ALA A 474 -2.57 3.61 -14.40
N SER A 475 -2.65 2.27 -14.42
CA SER A 475 -2.51 1.49 -15.66
C SER A 475 -3.72 1.70 -16.57
N ALA A 476 -3.46 2.05 -17.83
CA ALA A 476 -4.49 2.23 -18.85
C ALA A 476 -4.99 0.90 -19.46
N GLY A 477 -4.30 -0.23 -19.21
CA GLY A 477 -4.58 -1.51 -19.86
C GLY A 477 -5.67 -2.31 -19.15
N HIS A 478 -5.32 -2.93 -18.02
CA HIS A 478 -6.24 -3.72 -17.21
C HIS A 478 -6.32 -3.15 -15.79
N LEU A 479 -7.53 -3.00 -15.27
CA LEU A 479 -7.75 -2.60 -13.88
C LEU A 479 -7.75 -3.85 -12.98
N HIS A 480 -6.72 -4.00 -12.16
CA HIS A 480 -6.54 -5.15 -11.28
C HIS A 480 -5.69 -4.84 -10.05
N ILE A 481 -5.74 -5.72 -9.05
CA ILE A 481 -4.95 -5.64 -7.81
C ILE A 481 -4.57 -7.05 -7.33
N GLY A 482 -3.41 -7.21 -6.68
CA GLY A 482 -3.05 -8.48 -6.02
C GLY A 482 -3.96 -8.76 -4.83
N ILE A 483 -4.30 -10.03 -4.57
CA ILE A 483 -5.15 -10.40 -3.42
C ILE A 483 -4.52 -9.92 -2.11
N ARG A 484 -3.25 -10.24 -1.87
CA ARG A 484 -2.46 -9.77 -0.71
C ARG A 484 -2.49 -8.25 -0.58
N GLN A 485 -2.26 -7.53 -1.68
CA GLN A 485 -2.21 -6.06 -1.70
C GLN A 485 -3.55 -5.46 -1.26
N LEU A 486 -4.66 -6.00 -1.78
CA LEU A 486 -6.00 -5.59 -1.39
C LEU A 486 -6.32 -5.93 0.08
N GLN A 487 -5.88 -7.10 0.55
CA GLN A 487 -6.03 -7.48 1.96
C GLN A 487 -5.29 -6.48 2.87
N LEU A 488 -4.03 -6.19 2.59
CA LEU A 488 -3.20 -5.27 3.38
C LEU A 488 -3.74 -3.83 3.36
N LEU A 489 -4.22 -3.36 2.21
CA LEU A 489 -4.87 -2.06 2.07
C LEU A 489 -6.09 -1.94 3.01
N LEU A 490 -7.00 -2.92 2.95
CA LEU A 490 -8.21 -2.92 3.78
C LEU A 490 -7.89 -3.16 5.26
N TRP A 491 -6.85 -3.95 5.55
CA TRP A 491 -6.35 -4.21 6.90
C TRP A 491 -5.89 -2.94 7.60
N LYS A 492 -5.11 -2.09 6.90
CA LYS A 492 -4.67 -0.79 7.44
C LYS A 492 -5.85 0.13 7.72
N ILE A 493 -6.88 0.13 6.88
CA ILE A 493 -8.11 0.90 7.14
C ILE A 493 -8.89 0.35 8.34
N CYS A 494 -9.00 -0.98 8.48
CA CYS A 494 -9.60 -1.62 9.66
C CYS A 494 -8.90 -1.15 10.95
N LEU A 495 -7.57 -1.15 10.98
CA LEU A 495 -6.78 -0.68 12.12
C LEU A 495 -7.05 0.80 12.43
N LEU A 496 -7.01 1.68 11.41
CA LEU A 496 -7.33 3.11 11.58
C LEU A 496 -8.75 3.35 12.13
N LEU A 497 -9.72 2.52 11.75
CA LEU A 497 -11.09 2.59 12.25
C LEU A 497 -11.29 1.97 13.64
N GLY A 498 -10.28 1.29 14.18
CA GLY A 498 -10.35 0.61 15.47
C GLY A 498 -11.18 -0.67 15.42
N VAL A 499 -11.04 -1.43 14.33
CA VAL A 499 -11.51 -2.82 14.26
C VAL A 499 -10.51 -3.69 15.04
N ASN A 500 -11.02 -4.53 15.94
CA ASN A 500 -10.19 -5.50 16.65
C ASN A 500 -9.85 -6.66 15.70
N VAL A 501 -8.59 -6.79 15.29
CA VAL A 501 -8.18 -7.81 14.33
C VAL A 501 -7.21 -8.81 14.96
N GLN A 502 -7.43 -10.10 14.70
CA GLN A 502 -6.58 -11.17 15.21
C GLN A 502 -6.24 -12.16 14.10
N VAL A 503 -4.96 -12.51 14.01
CA VAL A 503 -4.40 -13.46 13.03
C VAL A 503 -3.91 -14.73 13.73
N GLY A 504 -3.79 -15.83 13.00
CA GLY A 504 -3.38 -17.12 13.57
C GLY A 504 -4.43 -17.74 14.50
N VAL A 505 -5.69 -17.32 14.41
CA VAL A 505 -6.80 -17.80 15.24
C VAL A 505 -7.96 -18.25 14.36
N GLU A 506 -8.51 -19.41 14.67
CA GLU A 506 -9.66 -19.95 13.95
C GLU A 506 -10.91 -19.83 14.83
N LEU A 507 -11.98 -19.34 14.21
CA LEU A 507 -13.28 -19.18 14.82
C LEU A 507 -14.08 -20.48 14.64
N PHE A 508 -14.66 -20.96 15.73
CA PHE A 508 -15.44 -22.18 15.76
C PHE A 508 -16.77 -21.98 16.48
N GLU A 509 -17.73 -22.83 16.14
CA GLU A 509 -18.97 -23.00 16.87
C GLU A 509 -18.79 -24.08 17.95
N ALA A 510 -18.97 -23.72 19.22
CA ALA A 510 -19.12 -24.66 20.32
C ALA A 510 -20.60 -25.11 20.44
N PRO A 511 -20.92 -26.12 21.28
CA PRO A 511 -22.31 -26.49 21.57
C PRO A 511 -23.17 -25.27 21.96
N ASP A 512 -24.48 -25.37 21.69
CA ASP A 512 -25.45 -24.28 21.84
C ASP A 512 -25.16 -23.06 20.98
N SER A 513 -24.38 -23.23 19.90
CA SER A 513 -24.02 -22.18 18.94
C SER A 513 -23.12 -21.06 19.51
N VAL A 514 -22.50 -21.28 20.67
CA VAL A 514 -21.58 -20.29 21.26
C VAL A 514 -20.33 -20.12 20.41
N LEU A 515 -19.97 -18.87 20.10
CA LEU A 515 -18.76 -18.57 19.33
C LEU A 515 -17.52 -18.66 20.20
N VAL A 516 -16.52 -19.38 19.70
CA VAL A 516 -15.24 -19.52 20.38
C VAL A 516 -14.07 -19.37 19.41
N VAL A 517 -12.96 -18.84 19.90
CA VAL A 517 -11.70 -18.76 19.15
C VAL A 517 -10.66 -19.72 19.73
N ARG A 518 -9.89 -20.35 18.85
CA ARG A 518 -8.74 -21.19 19.19
C ARG A 518 -7.54 -20.76 18.37
N GLY A 519 -6.34 -20.82 18.94
CA GLY A 519 -5.10 -20.64 18.19
C GLY A 519 -4.98 -21.71 17.10
N ALA A 520 -4.69 -21.31 15.86
CA ALA A 520 -4.59 -22.23 14.72
C ALA A 520 -3.50 -23.30 14.93
N ASP A 521 -2.49 -23.00 15.75
CA ASP A 521 -1.32 -23.85 16.01
C ASP A 521 -1.35 -24.54 17.40
N SER A 522 -2.38 -24.36 18.23
CA SER A 522 -2.41 -24.86 19.62
C SER A 522 -3.80 -25.20 20.16
N ASP A 523 -3.90 -26.22 21.02
CA ASP A 523 -5.13 -26.58 21.77
C ASP A 523 -5.39 -25.72 23.04
N HIS A 524 -4.79 -24.53 23.13
CA HIS A 524 -4.86 -23.58 24.27
C HIS A 524 -5.96 -22.49 24.11
N PRO A 525 -6.31 -21.74 25.19
CA PRO A 525 -7.66 -21.62 25.73
C PRO A 525 -8.70 -21.09 24.73
N VAL A 526 -9.77 -21.88 24.64
CA VAL A 526 -11.04 -21.53 23.99
C VAL A 526 -11.61 -20.28 24.67
N THR A 527 -11.56 -19.13 24.00
CA THR A 527 -12.15 -17.90 24.52
C THR A 527 -13.53 -17.72 23.91
N VAL A 528 -14.56 -17.56 24.75
CA VAL A 528 -15.91 -17.24 24.31
C VAL A 528 -15.93 -15.81 23.77
N VAL A 529 -16.46 -15.63 22.57
CA VAL A 529 -16.55 -14.32 21.91
C VAL A 529 -18.00 -13.83 22.00
N PRO A 530 -18.26 -12.70 22.69
CA PRO A 530 -19.57 -12.05 22.63
C PRO A 530 -19.93 -11.69 21.20
N CYS A 531 -21.13 -12.09 20.75
CA CYS A 531 -21.51 -11.89 19.36
C CYS A 531 -23.02 -11.75 19.18
N ASP A 532 -23.46 -10.58 18.74
CA ASP A 532 -24.83 -10.33 18.30
C ASP A 532 -25.01 -10.66 16.82
N LEU A 533 -23.98 -10.33 16.04
CA LEU A 533 -23.92 -10.47 14.59
C LEU A 533 -22.64 -11.19 14.16
N LEU A 534 -22.78 -12.33 13.50
CA LEU A 534 -21.70 -12.99 12.80
C LEU A 534 -21.77 -12.70 11.29
N LEU A 535 -20.67 -12.22 10.73
CA LEU A 535 -20.47 -12.07 9.30
C LEU A 535 -19.50 -13.14 8.80
N GLU A 536 -20.05 -14.13 8.11
CA GLU A 536 -19.30 -15.25 7.55
C GLU A 536 -18.67 -14.87 6.20
N ALA A 537 -17.34 -14.74 6.20
CA ALA A 537 -16.52 -14.40 5.03
C ALA A 537 -15.31 -15.34 4.86
N GLY A 538 -15.35 -16.56 5.44
CA GLY A 538 -14.26 -17.54 5.43
C GLY A 538 -14.00 -18.21 4.07
N GLY A 539 -14.78 -17.85 3.05
CA GLY A 539 -14.69 -18.37 1.69
C GLY A 539 -15.36 -19.74 1.50
N PRO A 540 -15.09 -20.42 0.38
CA PRO A 540 -15.86 -21.58 -0.05
C PRO A 540 -15.65 -22.84 0.80
N ASN A 541 -14.51 -22.92 1.48
CA ASN A 541 -14.13 -24.02 2.37
C ASN A 541 -14.37 -23.67 3.84
N SER A 542 -15.20 -22.66 4.13
CA SER A 542 -15.62 -22.40 5.49
C SER A 542 -16.42 -23.61 5.99
N LEU A 543 -15.84 -24.34 6.92
CA LEU A 543 -16.40 -25.53 7.58
C LEU A 543 -17.04 -25.16 8.93
N ALA A 544 -17.04 -23.88 9.30
CA ALA A 544 -17.17 -23.47 10.69
C ALA A 544 -18.59 -23.58 11.28
N TRP A 545 -19.62 -23.95 10.50
CA TRP A 545 -21.00 -23.83 10.99
C TRP A 545 -21.97 -24.96 10.58
N PRO A 546 -21.72 -26.23 10.94
CA PRO A 546 -22.71 -27.30 10.73
C PRO A 546 -24.06 -27.01 11.42
N SER A 547 -24.04 -26.37 12.60
CA SER A 547 -25.23 -26.03 13.40
C SER A 547 -25.88 -24.71 13.02
N ALA A 548 -25.21 -23.82 12.27
CA ALA A 548 -25.86 -22.66 11.67
C ALA A 548 -26.90 -23.02 10.59
N GLY A 549 -27.01 -24.28 10.17
CA GLY A 549 -27.98 -24.67 9.14
C GLY A 549 -27.74 -24.00 7.78
N LEU A 550 -26.53 -23.45 7.55
CA LEU A 550 -26.15 -22.89 6.25
C LEU A 550 -26.12 -24.03 5.23
N SER A 551 -27.04 -23.95 4.27
CA SER A 551 -27.14 -24.91 3.17
C SER A 551 -26.60 -24.29 1.88
N PHE A 552 -25.97 -25.14 1.08
CA PHE A 552 -25.25 -24.70 -0.11
C PHE A 552 -25.73 -25.48 -1.32
N ASP A 553 -26.00 -24.75 -2.39
CA ASP A 553 -26.24 -25.33 -3.71
C ASP A 553 -24.93 -25.39 -4.48
N VAL A 554 -24.72 -26.51 -5.16
CA VAL A 554 -23.62 -26.68 -6.12
C VAL A 554 -24.23 -26.70 -7.51
N THR A 555 -23.85 -25.73 -8.33
CA THR A 555 -24.25 -25.65 -9.73
C THR A 555 -23.04 -25.92 -10.62
N GLY A 556 -23.23 -26.63 -11.73
CA GLY A 556 -22.17 -26.89 -12.70
C GLY A 556 -22.76 -27.35 -14.03
N THR A 557 -22.21 -26.84 -15.13
CA THR A 557 -22.77 -27.11 -16.48
C THR A 557 -21.70 -27.42 -17.54
N ALA A 558 -20.42 -27.10 -17.32
CA ALA A 558 -19.33 -27.42 -18.24
C ALA A 558 -18.03 -27.72 -17.46
N GLN A 559 -17.24 -28.68 -17.94
CA GLN A 559 -15.89 -28.91 -17.43
C GLN A 559 -15.02 -27.69 -17.73
N ALA A 560 -14.58 -26.99 -16.69
CA ALA A 560 -13.68 -25.85 -16.81
C ALA A 560 -12.58 -26.01 -15.76
N THR A 561 -11.32 -26.08 -16.22
CA THR A 561 -10.14 -26.12 -15.34
C THR A 561 -9.39 -24.82 -15.50
N GLY A 562 -9.02 -24.18 -14.40
CA GLY A 562 -8.10 -23.04 -14.38
C GLY A 562 -6.68 -23.49 -14.13
N LEU A 563 -5.71 -22.90 -14.81
CA LEU A 563 -4.28 -22.98 -14.51
C LEU A 563 -3.80 -21.58 -14.14
N VAL A 564 -3.11 -21.46 -13.01
CA VAL A 564 -2.53 -20.20 -12.54
C VAL A 564 -1.03 -20.37 -12.31
N ALA A 565 -0.26 -19.43 -12.85
CA ALA A 565 1.18 -19.32 -12.65
C ALA A 565 1.57 -17.89 -12.27
N ASN A 566 2.43 -17.76 -11.27
CA ASN A 566 3.02 -16.48 -10.85
C ASN A 566 4.53 -16.56 -11.06
N PHE A 567 5.09 -15.64 -11.82
CA PHE A 567 6.53 -15.53 -12.05
C PHE A 567 7.12 -14.33 -11.33
N GLU A 568 8.33 -14.47 -10.83
CA GLU A 568 9.09 -13.41 -10.15
C GLU A 568 9.27 -12.21 -11.07
N ARG A 569 9.08 -11.03 -10.50
CA ARG A 569 9.33 -9.77 -11.19
C ARG A 569 10.65 -9.18 -10.71
N ARG A 570 11.50 -8.78 -11.66
CA ARG A 570 12.72 -8.01 -11.41
C ARG A 570 12.68 -6.71 -12.22
N PRO A 571 13.09 -5.55 -11.65
CA PRO A 571 13.14 -4.30 -12.39
C PRO A 571 13.89 -4.47 -13.72
N GLY A 572 13.32 -3.94 -14.81
CA GLY A 572 13.90 -4.02 -16.16
C GLY A 572 13.75 -5.37 -16.89
N LEU A 573 13.41 -6.47 -16.21
CA LEU A 573 13.25 -7.78 -16.83
C LEU A 573 11.77 -8.07 -17.14
N GLY A 574 11.46 -8.42 -18.40
CA GLY A 574 10.09 -8.76 -18.82
C GLY A 574 9.13 -7.56 -18.90
N GLU A 575 9.65 -6.33 -18.80
CA GLU A 575 8.84 -5.10 -18.84
C GLU A 575 8.33 -4.75 -20.24
N GLU A 576 8.87 -5.38 -21.28
CA GLU A 576 8.40 -5.23 -22.67
C GLU A 576 7.07 -5.96 -22.92
N LEU A 577 6.79 -7.04 -22.18
CA LEU A 577 5.61 -7.87 -22.35
C LEU A 577 4.35 -7.13 -21.88
N LYS A 578 3.54 -6.63 -22.81
CA LYS A 578 2.30 -5.91 -22.50
C LYS A 578 1.24 -6.84 -21.91
N GLU A 579 0.44 -6.32 -20.98
CA GLU A 579 -0.71 -7.05 -20.43
C GLU A 579 -1.70 -7.43 -21.52
N PHE A 580 -2.33 -8.60 -21.39
CA PHE A 580 -3.30 -9.08 -22.36
C PHE A 580 -4.37 -9.98 -21.72
N SER A 581 -5.50 -10.09 -22.42
CA SER A 581 -6.60 -10.98 -22.07
C SER A 581 -7.21 -11.51 -23.36
N TRP A 582 -6.89 -12.75 -23.73
CA TRP A 582 -7.35 -13.38 -24.96
C TRP A 582 -8.30 -14.53 -24.71
N ALA A 583 -9.38 -14.56 -25.49
CA ALA A 583 -10.29 -15.70 -25.57
C ALA A 583 -10.17 -16.35 -26.95
N ARG A 584 -10.20 -17.70 -26.99
CA ARG A 584 -10.04 -18.51 -28.21
C ARG A 584 -11.02 -18.12 -29.30
N GLN A 585 -12.26 -17.81 -28.94
CA GLN A 585 -13.32 -17.45 -29.88
C GLN A 585 -12.98 -16.23 -30.76
N PHE A 586 -12.12 -15.32 -30.27
CA PHE A 586 -11.68 -14.13 -30.99
C PHE A 586 -10.25 -14.24 -31.55
N ASN A 587 -9.46 -15.24 -31.13
CA ASN A 587 -8.03 -15.34 -31.43
C ASN A 587 -7.66 -16.75 -31.94
N ARG A 588 -8.43 -17.31 -32.88
CA ARG A 588 -8.32 -18.73 -33.27
C ARG A 588 -6.93 -19.15 -33.73
N GLU A 589 -6.24 -18.31 -34.51
CA GLU A 589 -4.89 -18.59 -35.02
C GLU A 589 -3.85 -18.67 -33.89
N LEU A 590 -3.90 -17.75 -32.93
CA LEU A 590 -3.02 -17.75 -31.75
C LEU A 590 -3.18 -19.05 -30.95
N PHE A 591 -4.43 -19.44 -30.67
CA PHE A 591 -4.69 -20.66 -29.88
C PHE A 591 -4.38 -21.93 -30.66
N ALA A 592 -4.52 -21.93 -32.00
CA ALA A 592 -4.07 -23.03 -32.83
C ALA A 592 -2.55 -23.21 -32.75
N ARG A 593 -1.79 -22.11 -32.77
CA ARG A 593 -0.33 -22.13 -32.58
C ARG A 593 0.09 -22.64 -31.21
N LEU A 594 -0.52 -22.13 -30.13
CA LEU A 594 -0.29 -22.64 -28.77
C LEU A 594 -0.51 -24.16 -28.67
N GLN A 595 -1.58 -24.65 -29.29
CA GLN A 595 -1.89 -26.08 -29.32
C GLN A 595 -0.88 -26.88 -30.14
N SER A 596 -0.47 -26.40 -31.32
CA SER A 596 0.46 -27.13 -32.20
C SER A 596 1.91 -27.09 -31.73
N GLU A 597 2.37 -25.96 -31.19
CA GLU A 597 3.76 -25.74 -30.79
C GLU A 597 4.04 -26.27 -29.37
N LEU A 598 3.05 -26.17 -28.46
CA LEU A 598 3.26 -26.45 -27.02
C LEU A 598 2.30 -27.48 -26.43
N HIS A 599 1.35 -28.01 -27.19
CA HIS A 599 0.22 -28.81 -26.68
C HIS A 599 -0.72 -28.04 -25.72
N ALA A 600 -0.66 -26.71 -25.73
CA ALA A 600 -1.49 -25.85 -24.89
C ALA A 600 -2.88 -25.62 -25.51
N ASP A 601 -3.79 -26.57 -25.30
CA ASP A 601 -5.20 -26.45 -25.73
C ASP A 601 -6.02 -25.63 -24.71
N LEU A 602 -6.10 -24.32 -24.93
CA LEU A 602 -6.70 -23.35 -23.99
C LEU A 602 -8.03 -22.77 -24.53
N GLU A 603 -8.94 -22.40 -23.62
CA GLU A 603 -10.14 -21.60 -23.92
C GLU A 603 -9.87 -20.09 -23.83
N ASN A 604 -9.07 -19.69 -22.85
CA ASN A 604 -8.63 -18.32 -22.64
C ASN A 604 -7.29 -18.28 -21.91
N ILE A 605 -6.60 -17.14 -22.01
CA ILE A 605 -5.40 -16.81 -21.26
C ILE A 605 -5.36 -15.31 -20.97
N VAL A 606 -4.95 -14.97 -19.75
CA VAL A 606 -4.80 -13.61 -19.26
C VAL A 606 -3.44 -13.47 -18.62
N TYR A 607 -2.75 -12.38 -18.95
CA TYR A 607 -1.51 -11.96 -18.32
C TYR A 607 -1.67 -10.55 -17.75
N LEU A 608 -1.41 -10.41 -16.46
CA LEU A 608 -1.44 -9.15 -15.73
C LEU A 608 -0.09 -8.91 -15.06
N ARG A 609 0.41 -7.67 -15.16
CA ARG A 609 1.69 -7.27 -14.57
C ARG A 609 1.43 -6.72 -13.17
N GLY A 610 1.78 -7.49 -12.15
CA GLY A 610 1.73 -7.06 -10.76
C GLY A 610 2.99 -6.32 -10.30
N GLU A 611 2.94 -5.78 -9.08
CA GLU A 611 4.13 -5.19 -8.46
C GLU A 611 5.13 -6.26 -8.04
N GLU A 612 4.65 -7.35 -7.45
CA GLU A 612 5.47 -8.47 -6.93
C GLU A 612 5.69 -9.60 -7.94
N ALA A 613 4.76 -9.81 -8.89
CA ALA A 613 4.80 -10.96 -9.80
C ALA A 613 4.14 -10.70 -11.16
N HIS A 614 4.61 -11.41 -12.18
CA HIS A 614 3.93 -11.60 -13.46
C HIS A 614 2.86 -12.70 -13.30
N TYR A 615 1.59 -12.32 -13.41
CA TYR A 615 0.46 -13.22 -13.16
C TYR A 615 -0.12 -13.74 -14.47
N PHE A 616 -0.17 -15.06 -14.61
CA PHE A 616 -0.84 -15.75 -15.71
C PHE A 616 -1.99 -16.58 -15.17
N VAL A 617 -3.16 -16.45 -15.80
CA VAL A 617 -4.29 -17.36 -15.59
C VAL A 617 -4.84 -17.80 -16.94
N MET A 618 -5.10 -19.08 -17.08
CA MET A 618 -5.61 -19.67 -18.31
C MET A 618 -6.60 -20.78 -18.01
N THR A 619 -7.41 -21.14 -19.01
CA THR A 619 -8.39 -22.22 -18.87
C THR A 619 -8.05 -23.35 -19.84
N PRO A 620 -7.20 -24.32 -19.45
CA PRO A 620 -6.90 -25.47 -20.29
C PRO A 620 -8.09 -26.44 -20.41
N ARG A 621 -8.20 -27.07 -21.57
CA ARG A 621 -9.06 -28.25 -21.76
C ARG A 621 -8.34 -29.48 -21.24
N HIS A 622 -9.08 -30.45 -20.71
CA HIS A 622 -8.49 -31.70 -20.18
C HIS A 622 -7.68 -32.46 -21.22
N GLN A 623 -8.08 -32.44 -22.50
CA GLN A 623 -7.29 -33.05 -23.58
C GLN A 623 -5.91 -32.42 -23.72
N GLY A 624 -5.80 -31.09 -23.60
CA GLY A 624 -4.52 -30.39 -23.57
C GLY A 624 -3.65 -30.80 -22.38
N LEU A 625 -4.24 -30.90 -21.19
CA LEU A 625 -3.51 -31.34 -19.99
C LEU A 625 -2.95 -32.76 -20.13
N VAL A 626 -3.69 -33.67 -20.78
CA VAL A 626 -3.21 -35.04 -21.05
C VAL A 626 -2.11 -35.03 -22.11
N ALA A 627 -2.30 -34.27 -23.20
CA ALA A 627 -1.30 -34.15 -24.26
C ALA A 627 0.03 -33.55 -23.74
N ALA A 628 -0.04 -32.65 -22.76
CA ALA A 628 1.11 -32.07 -22.08
C ALA A 628 1.72 -32.99 -20.99
N GLY A 629 1.19 -34.19 -20.78
CA GLY A 629 1.67 -35.13 -19.74
C GLY A 629 1.34 -34.70 -18.30
N ILE A 630 0.50 -33.68 -18.11
CA ILE A 630 0.11 -33.18 -16.79
C ILE A 630 -0.88 -34.14 -16.13
N LEU A 631 -1.81 -34.71 -16.91
CA LEU A 631 -2.77 -35.73 -16.46
C LEU A 631 -2.55 -37.04 -17.22
N ALA A 632 -2.78 -38.17 -16.54
CA ALA A 632 -2.65 -39.49 -17.16
C ALA A 632 -3.74 -39.78 -18.21
N ALA A 633 -4.98 -39.31 -17.97
CA ALA A 633 -6.09 -39.51 -18.89
C ALA A 633 -7.15 -38.40 -18.74
N VAL A 634 -8.04 -38.29 -19.74
CA VAL A 634 -9.19 -37.38 -19.67
C VAL A 634 -10.11 -37.87 -18.56
N GLY A 635 -10.49 -36.96 -17.65
CA GLY A 635 -11.31 -37.29 -16.47
C GLY A 635 -10.54 -37.66 -15.21
N SER A 636 -9.20 -37.74 -15.27
CA SER A 636 -8.37 -37.84 -14.06
C SER A 636 -8.68 -36.67 -13.11
N PRO A 637 -8.74 -36.90 -11.77
CA PRO A 637 -8.86 -35.83 -10.79
C PRO A 637 -7.73 -34.81 -10.94
N LEU A 638 -8.01 -33.51 -10.80
CA LEU A 638 -6.97 -32.48 -10.87
C LEU A 638 -5.87 -32.68 -9.80
N SER A 639 -6.21 -33.32 -8.68
CA SER A 639 -5.26 -33.67 -7.62
C SER A 639 -4.21 -34.69 -8.03
N SER A 640 -4.41 -35.43 -9.13
CA SER A 640 -3.41 -36.38 -9.65
C SER A 640 -2.47 -35.77 -10.69
N ALA A 641 -2.49 -34.45 -10.88
CA ALA A 641 -1.65 -33.78 -11.87
C ALA A 641 -0.15 -33.81 -11.49
N SER A 642 0.74 -34.06 -12.46
CA SER A 642 2.18 -33.91 -12.25
C SER A 642 2.52 -32.43 -12.07
N LYS A 643 3.11 -32.09 -10.93
CA LYS A 643 3.50 -30.71 -10.60
C LYS A 643 4.65 -30.23 -11.48
N GLU A 644 5.58 -31.13 -11.79
CA GLU A 644 6.75 -30.89 -12.62
C GLU A 644 6.33 -30.60 -14.06
N ALA A 645 5.51 -31.48 -14.66
CA ALA A 645 4.98 -31.28 -16.01
C ALA A 645 4.15 -29.99 -16.10
N LEU A 646 3.36 -29.69 -15.06
CA LEU A 646 2.56 -28.47 -14.97
C LEU A 646 3.43 -27.21 -14.97
N GLN A 647 4.51 -27.18 -14.18
CA GLN A 647 5.45 -26.06 -14.13
C GLN A 647 6.19 -25.88 -15.47
N VAL A 648 6.70 -26.96 -16.06
CA VAL A 648 7.37 -26.93 -17.37
C VAL A 648 6.42 -26.37 -18.44
N HIS A 649 5.18 -26.84 -18.47
CA HIS A 649 4.19 -26.39 -19.44
C HIS A 649 3.79 -24.92 -19.23
N ALA A 650 3.57 -24.49 -17.98
CA ALA A 650 3.28 -23.09 -17.67
C ALA A 650 4.43 -22.16 -18.06
N ARG A 651 5.69 -22.57 -17.84
CA ARG A 651 6.88 -21.85 -18.28
C ARG A 651 6.94 -21.73 -19.80
N ALA A 652 6.71 -22.83 -20.53
CA ALA A 652 6.74 -22.83 -21.99
C ALA A 652 5.71 -21.85 -22.57
N ILE A 653 4.50 -21.83 -22.01
CA ILE A 653 3.44 -20.88 -22.39
C ILE A 653 3.87 -19.42 -22.11
N ALA A 654 4.43 -19.14 -20.93
CA ALA A 654 4.89 -17.78 -20.61
C ALA A 654 6.02 -17.31 -21.54
N SER A 655 6.94 -18.22 -21.88
CA SER A 655 8.07 -17.95 -22.78
C SER A 655 7.62 -17.70 -24.22
N PHE A 656 6.57 -18.40 -24.68
CA PHE A 656 5.93 -18.12 -25.97
C PHE A 656 5.41 -16.69 -26.10
N PHE A 657 4.98 -16.09 -24.99
CA PHE A 657 4.59 -14.68 -24.95
C PHE A 657 5.76 -13.71 -24.71
N GLY A 658 6.99 -14.20 -24.63
CA GLY A 658 8.18 -13.38 -24.46
C GLY A 658 8.51 -13.03 -23.01
N LEU A 659 7.97 -13.75 -22.02
CA LEU A 659 8.46 -13.64 -20.65
C LEU A 659 9.87 -14.27 -20.57
N PRO A 660 10.91 -13.54 -20.12
CA PRO A 660 12.27 -14.09 -20.04
C PRO A 660 12.36 -15.31 -19.11
N GLU A 661 13.20 -16.28 -19.46
CA GLU A 661 13.42 -17.47 -18.63
C GLU A 661 13.96 -17.13 -17.23
N ALA A 662 14.74 -16.04 -17.12
CA ALA A 662 15.23 -15.53 -15.86
C ALA A 662 14.13 -15.08 -14.89
N CYS A 663 12.89 -14.82 -15.33
CA CYS A 663 11.78 -14.59 -14.40
C CYS A 663 11.37 -15.91 -13.76
N GLY A 664 11.90 -16.29 -12.59
CA GLY A 664 11.60 -17.55 -11.87
C GLY A 664 10.13 -17.71 -11.50
N PHE A 665 9.73 -18.83 -10.86
CA PHE A 665 8.37 -18.96 -10.32
C PHE A 665 8.28 -18.32 -8.92
N ALA A 666 7.43 -17.31 -8.76
CA ALA A 666 7.22 -16.66 -7.46
C ALA A 666 6.34 -17.51 -6.51
N ALA A 667 5.57 -18.44 -7.06
CA ALA A 667 4.77 -19.39 -6.30
C ALA A 667 4.55 -20.69 -7.10
N PRO A 668 4.21 -21.81 -6.43
CA PRO A 668 3.84 -23.04 -7.11
C PRO A 668 2.69 -22.82 -8.11
N THR A 669 2.80 -23.42 -9.30
CA THR A 669 1.73 -23.43 -10.30
C THR A 669 0.57 -24.28 -9.80
N GLN A 670 -0.67 -23.83 -9.99
CA GLN A 670 -1.86 -24.46 -9.43
C GLN A 670 -2.94 -24.70 -10.49
N LEU A 671 -3.65 -25.81 -10.34
CA LEU A 671 -4.88 -26.10 -11.07
C LEU A 671 -6.10 -25.88 -10.17
N PHE A 672 -7.16 -25.31 -10.73
CA PHE A 672 -8.43 -25.03 -10.07
C PHE A 672 -9.59 -25.64 -10.84
N ASP A 673 -10.55 -26.22 -10.14
CA ASP A 673 -11.80 -26.68 -10.75
C ASP A 673 -12.80 -25.51 -10.79
N PHE A 674 -13.11 -25.02 -11.99
CA PHE A 674 -14.15 -24.00 -12.21
C PHE A 674 -15.47 -24.60 -12.70
N SER A 675 -15.57 -25.94 -12.80
CA SER A 675 -16.77 -26.61 -13.31
C SER A 675 -17.95 -26.57 -12.34
N LYS A 676 -17.65 -26.48 -11.04
CA LYS A 676 -18.63 -26.39 -9.95
C LYS A 676 -18.50 -25.04 -9.29
N ARG A 677 -19.64 -24.45 -8.96
CA ARG A 677 -19.74 -23.24 -8.16
C ARG A 677 -20.68 -23.49 -7.00
N ARG A 678 -20.17 -23.25 -5.80
CA ARG A 678 -20.96 -23.26 -4.56
C ARG A 678 -21.63 -21.90 -4.37
N SER A 679 -22.87 -21.92 -3.91
CA SER A 679 -23.56 -20.74 -3.44
C SER A 679 -24.35 -21.06 -2.19
N CYS A 680 -24.32 -20.17 -1.20
CA CYS A 680 -25.18 -20.28 -0.04
C CYS A 680 -26.63 -19.96 -0.42
N ARG A 681 -27.57 -20.75 0.11
CA ARG A 681 -29.00 -20.60 -0.15
C ARG A 681 -29.58 -19.34 0.47
N VAL A 682 -28.99 -18.88 1.57
CA VAL A 682 -29.46 -17.75 2.37
C VAL A 682 -28.33 -16.75 2.52
N ALA A 683 -28.62 -15.47 2.35
CA ALA A 683 -27.64 -14.41 2.58
C ALA A 683 -27.58 -13.95 4.04
N MET A 684 -28.69 -14.08 4.78
CA MET A 684 -28.77 -13.70 6.18
C MET A 684 -29.89 -14.44 6.90
N GLN A 685 -29.64 -14.93 8.11
CA GLN A 685 -30.62 -15.64 8.94
C GLN A 685 -30.31 -15.53 10.43
N THR A 686 -31.32 -15.75 11.26
CA THR A 686 -31.17 -15.86 12.72
C THR A 686 -31.03 -17.32 13.13
N LEU A 687 -30.03 -17.62 13.96
CA LEU A 687 -29.89 -18.91 14.63
C LEU A 687 -30.61 -18.87 15.99
N GLY A 688 -31.04 -20.05 16.46
CA GLY A 688 -31.83 -20.20 17.69
C GLY A 688 -31.14 -19.68 18.96
N PRO A 689 -31.88 -19.60 20.08
CA PRO A 689 -31.34 -19.14 21.35
C PRO A 689 -30.15 -20.00 21.80
N GLY A 690 -29.04 -19.33 22.14
CA GLY A 690 -27.74 -19.94 22.45
C GLY A 690 -26.60 -19.40 21.60
N GLY A 691 -26.89 -19.02 20.35
CA GLY A 691 -25.84 -18.74 19.35
C GLY A 691 -24.93 -17.54 19.59
N SER A 692 -25.31 -16.64 20.48
CA SER A 692 -24.58 -15.40 20.72
C SER A 692 -23.52 -15.50 21.82
N GLY A 693 -23.45 -16.63 22.54
CA GLY A 693 -22.76 -16.71 23.85
C GLY A 693 -23.46 -15.90 24.95
N SER A 694 -24.46 -15.08 24.61
CA SER A 694 -25.20 -14.16 25.50
C SER A 694 -26.64 -14.62 25.80
N GLY A 695 -27.01 -15.83 25.38
CA GLY A 695 -28.33 -16.43 25.63
C GLY A 695 -29.44 -16.05 24.64
N GLY A 696 -29.19 -15.15 23.68
CA GLY A 696 -30.14 -14.79 22.60
C GLY A 696 -29.80 -15.39 21.24
N PRO A 697 -30.66 -15.15 20.23
CA PRO A 697 -30.41 -15.58 18.86
C PRO A 697 -29.20 -14.86 18.25
N LEU A 698 -28.41 -15.57 17.44
CA LEU A 698 -27.31 -15.01 16.67
C LEU A 698 -27.78 -14.64 15.26
N LEU A 699 -27.55 -13.41 14.83
CA LEU A 699 -27.78 -13.04 13.44
C LEU A 699 -26.55 -13.40 12.60
N VAL A 700 -26.72 -14.20 11.56
CA VAL A 700 -25.62 -14.61 10.66
C VAL A 700 -25.85 -14.02 9.28
N ALA A 701 -24.89 -13.26 8.77
CA ALA A 701 -24.84 -12.78 7.39
C ALA A 701 -23.68 -13.43 6.63
N VAL A 702 -23.89 -13.87 5.40
CA VAL A 702 -22.86 -14.52 4.58
C VAL A 702 -22.48 -13.59 3.42
N VAL A 703 -21.18 -13.39 3.18
CA VAL A 703 -20.68 -12.51 2.11
C VAL A 703 -19.50 -13.12 1.34
N GLY A 704 -19.18 -12.51 0.20
CA GLY A 704 -18.05 -12.93 -0.64
C GLY A 704 -18.19 -14.36 -1.16
N ASP A 705 -17.06 -15.05 -1.29
CA ASP A 705 -17.02 -16.41 -1.85
C ASP A 705 -17.75 -17.45 -0.98
N ALA A 706 -17.98 -17.17 0.32
CA ALA A 706 -18.82 -18.00 1.17
C ALA A 706 -20.30 -17.94 0.74
N LEU A 707 -20.76 -16.78 0.25
CA LEU A 707 -22.11 -16.60 -0.27
C LEU A 707 -22.23 -17.10 -1.72
N LEU A 708 -21.26 -16.76 -2.57
CA LEU A 708 -21.32 -17.05 -4.00
C LEU A 708 -19.92 -17.15 -4.58
N GLU A 709 -19.49 -18.37 -4.93
CA GLU A 709 -18.21 -18.57 -5.60
C GLU A 709 -18.18 -17.88 -6.96
N PRO A 710 -17.15 -17.05 -7.23
CA PRO A 710 -17.03 -16.35 -8.49
C PRO A 710 -16.42 -17.24 -9.58
N PHE A 711 -16.82 -16.99 -10.82
CA PHE A 711 -16.05 -17.43 -11.97
C PHE A 711 -14.98 -16.39 -12.29
N TRP A 712 -13.71 -16.72 -12.00
CA TRP A 712 -12.61 -15.74 -12.02
C TRP A 712 -12.40 -15.03 -13.37
N PRO A 713 -12.54 -15.70 -14.54
CA PRO A 713 -12.39 -15.04 -15.83
C PRO A 713 -13.37 -13.88 -16.08
N GLU A 714 -14.56 -13.90 -15.45
CA GLU A 714 -15.52 -12.79 -15.54
C GLU A 714 -15.17 -11.62 -14.60
N GLY A 715 -14.23 -11.80 -13.67
CA GLY A 715 -13.79 -10.75 -12.74
C GLY A 715 -14.87 -10.31 -11.75
N LEU A 716 -15.76 -11.24 -11.33
CA LEU A 716 -16.93 -10.91 -10.50
C LEU A 716 -16.70 -11.03 -8.99
N GLY A 717 -15.60 -11.64 -8.54
CA GLY A 717 -15.37 -11.95 -7.11
C GLY A 717 -15.45 -10.72 -6.21
N ILE A 718 -14.56 -9.74 -6.42
CA ILE A 718 -14.57 -8.52 -5.61
C ILE A 718 -15.80 -7.66 -5.88
N THR A 719 -16.20 -7.51 -7.14
CA THR A 719 -17.37 -6.71 -7.51
C THR A 719 -18.63 -7.20 -6.79
N ARG A 720 -19.01 -8.48 -6.93
CA ARG A 720 -20.18 -9.01 -6.23
C ARG A 720 -19.95 -9.09 -4.72
N GLY A 721 -18.74 -9.39 -4.29
CA GLY A 721 -18.38 -9.45 -2.88
C GLY A 721 -18.60 -8.13 -2.15
N PHE A 722 -18.09 -7.02 -2.70
CA PHE A 722 -18.24 -5.68 -2.11
C PHE A 722 -19.69 -5.19 -2.18
N LEU A 723 -20.42 -5.44 -3.27
CA LEU A 723 -21.87 -5.17 -3.32
C LEU A 723 -22.61 -5.94 -2.22
N GLY A 724 -22.29 -7.23 -2.06
CA GLY A 724 -22.86 -8.07 -1.00
C GLY A 724 -22.52 -7.61 0.41
N ALA A 725 -21.32 -7.05 0.62
CA ALA A 725 -20.92 -6.44 1.89
C ALA A 725 -21.70 -5.14 2.18
N LEU A 726 -21.82 -4.25 1.18
CA LEU A 726 -22.61 -3.02 1.29
C LEU A 726 -24.10 -3.30 1.51
N ASP A 727 -24.66 -4.30 0.83
CA ASP A 727 -26.05 -4.73 1.01
C ASP A 727 -26.28 -5.28 2.42
N SER A 728 -25.37 -6.12 2.92
CA SER A 728 -25.44 -6.61 4.30
C SER A 728 -25.38 -5.46 5.29
N ALA A 729 -24.40 -4.55 5.17
CA ALA A 729 -24.26 -3.41 6.07
C ALA A 729 -25.47 -2.45 6.01
N TRP A 730 -26.05 -2.22 4.83
CA TRP A 730 -27.23 -1.38 4.69
C TRP A 730 -28.44 -1.94 5.43
N GLU A 731 -28.74 -3.24 5.26
CA GLU A 731 -29.87 -3.85 5.96
C GLU A 731 -29.64 -3.90 7.46
N LEU A 732 -28.40 -4.20 7.89
CA LEU A 732 -28.02 -4.21 9.30
C LEU A 732 -28.12 -2.83 9.94
N SER A 733 -27.83 -1.75 9.20
CA SER A 733 -27.95 -0.38 9.71
C SER A 733 -29.39 0.06 10.04
N SER A 734 -30.40 -0.78 9.76
CA SER A 734 -31.78 -0.59 10.25
C SER A 734 -32.00 -1.09 11.67
N LEU A 735 -31.08 -1.92 12.20
CA LEU A 735 -31.13 -2.50 13.54
C LEU A 735 -30.42 -1.60 14.56
N ARG A 736 -30.67 -1.87 15.84
CA ARG A 736 -30.06 -1.23 17.01
C ARG A 736 -29.76 -2.27 18.10
N ALA A 737 -28.91 -1.93 19.07
CA ALA A 737 -28.64 -2.79 20.24
C ALA A 737 -29.93 -3.27 20.94
N ALA A 738 -30.94 -2.39 21.07
CA ALA A 738 -32.24 -2.72 21.65
C ALA A 738 -33.00 -3.83 20.90
N ASP A 739 -32.79 -3.99 19.59
CA ASP A 739 -33.42 -5.07 18.82
C ASP A 739 -32.81 -6.44 19.19
N PHE A 740 -31.49 -6.48 19.42
CA PHE A 740 -30.80 -7.67 19.90
C PHE A 740 -31.16 -7.99 21.36
N GLU A 741 -31.34 -6.97 22.21
CA GLU A 741 -31.85 -7.14 23.58
C GLU A 741 -33.29 -7.67 23.63
N ALA A 742 -34.17 -7.14 22.78
CA ALA A 742 -35.54 -7.63 22.65
C ALA A 742 -35.58 -9.08 22.17
N ALA A 743 -34.66 -9.46 21.27
CA ALA A 743 -34.53 -10.83 20.81
C ALA A 743 -33.96 -11.77 21.88
N ARG A 744 -32.94 -11.32 22.63
CA ARG A 744 -32.38 -12.04 23.80
C ARG A 744 -33.42 -12.34 24.87
N SER A 745 -34.27 -11.36 25.17
CA SER A 745 -35.31 -11.47 26.19
C SER A 745 -36.57 -12.22 25.71
N GLY A 746 -36.59 -12.70 24.46
CA GLY A 746 -37.73 -13.40 23.87
C GLY A 746 -38.95 -12.51 23.62
N GLN A 747 -38.78 -11.18 23.66
CA GLN A 747 -39.86 -10.22 23.44
C GLN A 747 -40.23 -10.10 21.96
N SER A 748 -39.24 -10.02 21.07
CA SER A 748 -39.47 -9.89 19.61
C SER A 748 -38.21 -10.21 18.80
N THR A 749 -38.39 -10.93 17.69
CA THR A 749 -37.36 -11.16 16.64
C THR A 749 -37.68 -10.41 15.34
N GLY A 750 -38.77 -9.64 15.31
CA GLY A 750 -39.35 -9.11 14.07
C GLY A 750 -38.43 -8.19 13.27
N ALA A 751 -37.60 -7.39 13.96
CA ALA A 751 -36.61 -6.52 13.33
C ALA A 751 -35.51 -7.32 12.63
N LEU A 752 -34.95 -8.33 13.32
CA LEU A 752 -33.92 -9.20 12.75
C LEU A 752 -34.47 -9.98 11.53
N GLU A 753 -35.67 -10.53 11.64
CA GLU A 753 -36.31 -11.23 10.53
C GLU A 753 -36.62 -10.31 9.34
N ALA A 754 -36.98 -9.05 9.60
CA ALA A 754 -37.19 -8.05 8.55
C ALA A 754 -35.88 -7.76 7.80
N ALA A 755 -34.76 -7.60 8.52
CA ALA A 755 -33.44 -7.44 7.93
C ALA A 755 -33.05 -8.66 7.09
N CYS A 756 -33.28 -9.89 7.58
CA CYS A 756 -33.05 -11.12 6.81
C CYS A 756 -33.83 -11.13 5.48
N ARG A 757 -35.14 -10.81 5.52
CA ARG A 757 -35.99 -10.76 4.32
C ARG A 757 -35.53 -9.72 3.31
N ALA A 758 -35.18 -8.52 3.78
CA ALA A 758 -34.69 -7.45 2.92
C ALA A 758 -33.35 -7.83 2.29
N ARG A 759 -32.43 -8.41 3.07
CA ARG A 759 -31.13 -8.88 2.58
C ARG A 759 -31.26 -9.99 1.54
N GLU A 760 -32.24 -10.87 1.68
CA GLU A 760 -32.51 -11.93 0.71
C GLU A 760 -33.05 -11.35 -0.62
N LYS A 761 -33.86 -10.29 -0.58
CA LYS A 761 -34.29 -9.55 -1.79
C LYS A 761 -33.06 -8.97 -2.52
N ALA A 762 -32.16 -8.31 -1.80
CA ALA A 762 -30.92 -7.78 -2.37
C ALA A 762 -30.01 -8.90 -2.93
N CYS A 763 -29.92 -10.04 -2.24
CA CYS A 763 -29.13 -11.19 -2.71
C CYS A 763 -29.61 -11.72 -4.06
N LYS A 764 -30.92 -11.82 -4.25
CA LYS A 764 -31.52 -12.27 -5.52
C LYS A 764 -31.16 -11.34 -6.67
N LEU A 765 -31.10 -10.04 -6.41
CA LEU A 765 -30.64 -9.04 -7.38
C LEU A 765 -29.15 -9.22 -7.68
N LEU A 766 -28.32 -9.29 -6.64
CA LEU A 766 -26.86 -9.47 -6.73
C LEU A 766 -26.46 -10.68 -7.58
N LYS A 767 -27.14 -11.82 -7.39
CA LYS A 767 -26.89 -13.07 -8.12
C LYS A 767 -27.10 -12.94 -9.64
N GLN A 768 -27.86 -11.94 -10.11
CA GLN A 768 -28.14 -11.73 -11.53
C GLN A 768 -27.11 -10.84 -12.25
N ILE A 769 -26.30 -10.09 -11.50
CA ILE A 769 -25.38 -9.08 -12.04
C ILE A 769 -24.13 -9.74 -12.60
N GLY A 770 -23.91 -9.70 -13.90
CA GLY A 770 -22.71 -10.19 -14.58
C GLY A 770 -22.08 -9.12 -15.47
N ALA A 771 -20.88 -9.40 -15.98
CA ALA A 771 -20.13 -8.43 -16.79
C ALA A 771 -20.90 -7.98 -18.05
N ALA A 772 -21.66 -8.88 -18.66
CA ALA A 772 -22.41 -8.62 -19.90
C ALA A 772 -23.73 -7.85 -19.70
N ASN A 773 -24.31 -7.90 -18.49
CA ASN A 773 -25.65 -7.34 -18.22
C ASN A 773 -25.65 -6.29 -17.09
N GLN A 774 -24.49 -5.90 -16.54
CA GLN A 774 -24.37 -4.96 -15.42
C GLN A 774 -25.21 -3.69 -15.59
N ASN A 775 -25.21 -3.10 -16.79
CA ASN A 775 -25.96 -1.87 -17.10
C ASN A 775 -27.49 -2.02 -17.01
N GLN A 776 -28.01 -3.24 -16.90
CA GLN A 776 -29.44 -3.49 -16.67
C GLN A 776 -29.81 -3.33 -15.19
N TYR A 777 -28.86 -3.59 -14.29
CA TYR A 777 -29.07 -3.65 -12.84
C TYR A 777 -28.48 -2.47 -12.08
N LEU A 778 -27.32 -2.02 -12.53
CA LEU A 778 -26.47 -1.02 -11.89
C LEU A 778 -26.68 0.38 -12.49
N LEU A 779 -26.47 1.41 -11.68
CA LEU A 779 -26.45 2.81 -12.11
C LEU A 779 -25.13 3.14 -12.82
N ALA A 780 -25.13 4.11 -13.75
CA ALA A 780 -23.93 4.45 -14.52
C ALA A 780 -22.93 5.36 -13.78
N ASP A 781 -23.37 6.04 -12.70
CA ASP A 781 -22.50 6.91 -11.90
C ASP A 781 -21.77 6.11 -10.82
N ASP A 782 -20.77 5.35 -11.26
CA ASP A 782 -19.92 4.49 -10.43
C ASP A 782 -19.21 5.23 -9.27
N ARG A 783 -19.07 6.56 -9.37
CA ARG A 783 -18.41 7.37 -8.33
C ARG A 783 -19.32 7.70 -7.16
N ALA A 784 -20.63 7.71 -7.40
CA ALA A 784 -21.63 8.00 -6.38
C ALA A 784 -22.00 6.78 -5.52
N TYR A 785 -21.46 5.60 -5.84
CA TYR A 785 -21.77 4.36 -5.14
C TYR A 785 -21.35 4.45 -3.67
N GLY A 786 -22.29 4.20 -2.77
CA GLY A 786 -22.09 4.14 -1.33
C GLY A 786 -22.94 3.07 -0.68
N LEU A 787 -23.08 3.14 0.65
CA LEU A 787 -23.84 2.18 1.44
C LEU A 787 -25.28 2.01 0.94
N ASP A 788 -25.97 3.12 0.67
CA ASP A 788 -27.35 3.12 0.22
C ASP A 788 -27.49 2.42 -1.14
N PRO A 789 -28.28 1.33 -1.24
CA PRO A 789 -28.48 0.58 -2.47
C PRO A 789 -29.05 1.45 -3.59
N ARG A 790 -29.74 2.56 -3.30
CA ARG A 790 -30.27 3.50 -4.31
C ARG A 790 -29.18 4.26 -5.06
N THR A 791 -27.96 4.29 -4.53
CA THR A 791 -26.79 4.86 -5.22
C THR A 791 -26.13 3.85 -6.16
N ARG A 792 -26.52 2.57 -6.09
CA ARG A 792 -25.87 1.46 -6.80
C ARG A 792 -26.81 0.77 -7.79
N TYR A 793 -28.02 0.44 -7.36
CA TYR A 793 -29.00 -0.30 -8.13
C TYR A 793 -30.07 0.64 -8.72
N LYS A 794 -30.60 0.28 -9.89
CA LYS A 794 -31.70 1.02 -10.49
C LYS A 794 -32.96 0.97 -9.63
N HIS A 795 -33.59 2.13 -9.41
CA HIS A 795 -34.73 2.28 -8.50
C HIS A 795 -35.88 1.29 -8.70
N HIS A 796 -36.24 0.98 -9.95
CA HIS A 796 -37.34 0.06 -10.24
C HIS A 796 -37.08 -1.39 -9.81
N LEU A 797 -35.83 -1.75 -9.51
CA LEU A 797 -35.44 -3.08 -9.02
C LEU A 797 -35.47 -3.16 -7.48
N LEU A 798 -35.46 -2.00 -6.81
CA LEU A 798 -35.52 -1.89 -5.35
C LEU A 798 -36.96 -1.81 -4.83
N ALA A 799 -37.88 -1.24 -5.62
CA ALA A 799 -39.32 -1.33 -5.41
C ALA A 799 -39.76 -2.79 -5.30
#